data_AF-A0A817E6D1-F1
#
_entry.id   AF-A0A817E6D1-F1
#
_cell.length_a   1.000
_cell.length_b   1.000
_cell.length_c   1.000
_cell.angle_alpha   90.00
_cell.angle_beta   90.00
_cell.angle_gamma   90.00
#
_symmetry.space_group_name_H-M   'P 1'
#
loop_
_entity.id
_entity.type
_entity.pdbx_description
1 polymer ?
#
loop_
_entity_poly.entity_id
_entity_poly.type
_entity_poly.pdbx_seq_one_letter_code
_entity_poly.pdbx_strand_id
1 'polypeptide(L)'
;MIRDHVRNFLSKIAQKMITLNLFKTNELQTPMNIRRQQILTRCFILLLVLCSITIGFYIFLSNQDQLVTIEYPSLSKYEILYEQHSSNLLCPCSQLSVSYGRFLNVTFVLHQICKSSLVSSMWLNYLLLVNLNRVPIWTETDFSRDFRTYGASYFQFLATYCLLAEINIEDAQRIFLSTQFINNYLPSQSLFFQQVKYISESFIAKTRHEFARTLNWTQTATMVSQFLTGANTNFHITVDIDGQVIINDVTFLIVTQITHHSLSTSGSCSCGFEDELCFLKPIIYTNGSNVLDFLQIFHELKIGCIPIFGLFLSEIDWWYNITYIENIRMTYSMIMNSQPSFDIKSLNRSVPTRFEHCSLNILLQEMFIETVISNNTRFDLFYEQCAPVACSYQVVRRREIIIAIILLINVYGGLSRGLRLIIPLIGSLIYFFIRKYQNSTIIHELRSIASRRKRFLNDLVQTILAINLFKSLTSDRTSEHKQKIYSRVYLILFISILGIVMFYSSIIGRVIRKTHLQPSIEDYEHLLNLHPDGVDCPCTRISIPYNTFVTQLKVDLYHQACTTDVIERTLIMGSIIDPATTYTNRINFQSWRFSFIDGLNRLCHLAEDSITNDIEAFLASTMLTYQLIPRIQFDNEMNITLNRVKLSTPIAFTRILELLRLISQANALIDVFSLSWNFVMTENSQGTNASFVSVSTNQYTTCSCATERSCSMPAQLVFPNGTSYYTFRGLVLGCFLLETILRSSLSCFYSMACIKEFRAAMDLYYPADLEIWSNETGIPVMLDARETRFSVTDTIETMAYSMFIESWTTNVSYENLFNTCAPNQCIYTYYYRIDALQLLTTFLSVFSALSGGLRFIVPYLVRIVESVIKCFRIIPTQ
;
A
#
# COMPACT_ATOMS: atom_id res chain seq x y z
N MET A 1 -54.46 22.17 -64.03
CA MET A 1 -55.43 22.53 -62.96
C MET A 1 -54.76 22.82 -61.61
N ILE A 2 -54.13 21.86 -60.91
CA ILE A 2 -53.43 22.12 -59.62
C ILE A 2 -52.23 23.08 -59.81
N ARG A 3 -51.44 22.91 -60.87
CA ARG A 3 -50.32 23.79 -61.22
C ARG A 3 -50.75 25.24 -61.47
N ASP A 4 -51.91 25.45 -62.08
CA ASP A 4 -52.43 26.80 -62.35
C ASP A 4 -53.01 27.44 -61.10
N HIS A 5 -53.63 26.66 -60.21
CA HIS A 5 -54.05 27.13 -58.89
C HIS A 5 -52.84 27.51 -58.02
N VAL A 6 -51.77 26.72 -58.02
CA VAL A 6 -50.53 27.04 -57.31
C VAL A 6 -49.89 28.28 -57.91
N ARG A 7 -49.82 28.41 -59.24
CA ARG A 7 -49.23 29.58 -59.90
C ARG A 7 -50.05 30.86 -59.64
N ASN A 8 -51.37 30.76 -59.61
CA ASN A 8 -52.27 31.88 -59.34
C ASN A 8 -52.32 32.24 -57.83
N PHE A 9 -52.10 31.26 -56.95
CA PHE A 9 -51.92 31.49 -55.52
C PHE A 9 -50.56 32.14 -55.23
N LEU A 10 -49.48 31.66 -55.86
CA LEU A 10 -48.14 32.24 -55.78
C LEU A 10 -48.10 33.65 -56.39
N SER A 11 -48.80 33.91 -57.50
CA SER A 11 -48.90 35.25 -58.07
C SER A 11 -49.66 36.20 -57.14
N LYS A 12 -50.77 35.75 -56.53
CA LYS A 12 -51.49 36.51 -55.50
C LYS A 12 -50.62 36.80 -54.28
N ILE A 13 -49.82 35.84 -53.82
CA ILE A 13 -48.87 36.05 -52.70
C ILE A 13 -47.76 37.02 -53.11
N ALA A 14 -47.16 36.87 -54.30
CA ALA A 14 -46.13 37.76 -54.80
C ALA A 14 -46.64 39.20 -54.94
N GLN A 15 -47.85 39.36 -55.49
CA GLN A 15 -48.49 40.66 -55.65
C GLN A 15 -48.83 41.28 -54.28
N LYS A 16 -49.32 40.48 -53.34
CA LYS A 16 -49.59 40.92 -51.96
C LYS A 16 -48.31 41.27 -51.19
N MET A 17 -47.20 40.56 -51.41
CA MET A 17 -45.86 40.88 -50.88
C MET A 17 -45.29 42.16 -51.48
N ILE A 18 -45.50 42.42 -52.78
CA ILE A 18 -45.04 43.65 -53.45
C ILE A 18 -45.79 44.88 -52.92
N THR A 19 -47.07 44.74 -52.60
CA THR A 19 -47.91 45.80 -52.01
C THR A 19 -47.85 45.89 -50.48
N LEU A 20 -47.14 44.95 -49.82
CA LEU A 20 -47.11 44.87 -48.37
C LEU A 20 -46.39 46.07 -47.78
N ASN A 21 -47.05 46.75 -46.86
CA ASN A 21 -46.52 47.90 -46.15
C ASN A 21 -46.78 47.72 -44.65
N LEU A 22 -45.75 47.26 -43.94
CA LEU A 22 -45.80 46.98 -42.50
C LEU A 22 -45.60 48.26 -41.64
N PHE A 23 -45.24 49.39 -42.25
CA PHE A 23 -44.89 50.64 -41.56
C PHE A 23 -45.81 51.82 -41.96
N LYS A 24 -47.10 51.55 -42.16
CA LYS A 24 -48.09 52.56 -42.57
C LYS A 24 -48.27 53.64 -41.48
N THR A 25 -48.04 54.90 -41.82
CA THR A 25 -48.28 56.07 -40.93
C THR A 25 -49.55 56.83 -41.32
N ASN A 26 -50.09 57.64 -40.40
CA ASN A 26 -51.30 58.46 -40.58
C ASN A 26 -51.04 59.79 -41.33
N GLU A 27 -49.85 59.99 -41.89
CA GLU A 27 -49.49 61.22 -42.64
C GLU A 27 -50.14 61.24 -44.03
N LEU A 28 -50.26 62.43 -44.65
CA LEU A 28 -50.74 62.56 -46.03
C LEU A 28 -49.95 61.63 -46.96
N GLN A 29 -50.67 60.74 -47.64
CA GLN A 29 -50.11 59.70 -48.49
C GLN A 29 -49.62 60.28 -49.82
N THR A 30 -48.44 60.89 -49.80
CA THR A 30 -47.71 61.24 -51.01
C THR A 30 -47.03 59.99 -51.61
N PRO A 31 -46.87 59.90 -52.94
CA PRO A 31 -46.24 58.74 -53.59
C PRO A 31 -44.80 58.48 -53.09
N MET A 32 -44.07 59.52 -52.67
CA MET A 32 -42.75 59.38 -52.01
C MET A 32 -42.83 58.69 -50.64
N ASN A 33 -43.83 59.03 -49.81
CA ASN A 33 -43.99 58.44 -48.48
C ASN A 33 -44.40 56.96 -48.54
N ILE A 34 -45.25 56.58 -49.50
CA ILE A 34 -45.62 55.19 -49.74
C ILE A 34 -44.40 54.36 -50.16
N ARG A 35 -43.59 54.88 -51.09
CA ARG A 35 -42.35 54.22 -51.56
C ARG A 35 -41.34 54.04 -50.42
N ARG A 36 -41.20 55.04 -49.54
CA ARG A 36 -40.36 54.96 -48.32
C ARG A 36 -40.79 53.83 -47.39
N GLN A 37 -42.09 53.75 -47.10
CA GLN A 37 -42.63 52.73 -46.20
C GLN A 37 -42.52 51.29 -46.78
N GLN A 38 -42.67 51.15 -48.10
CA GLN A 38 -42.46 49.87 -48.80
C GLN A 38 -40.98 49.43 -48.77
N ILE A 39 -40.03 50.35 -48.93
CA ILE A 39 -38.59 50.04 -48.82
C ILE A 39 -38.24 49.58 -47.40
N LEU A 40 -38.73 50.27 -46.37
CA LEU A 40 -38.52 49.86 -44.97
C LEU A 40 -39.12 48.47 -44.69
N THR A 41 -40.28 48.18 -45.27
CA THR A 41 -40.92 46.86 -45.17
C THR A 41 -40.07 45.76 -45.82
N ARG A 42 -39.45 46.03 -46.97
CA ARG A 42 -38.55 45.09 -47.65
C ARG A 42 -37.26 44.85 -46.87
N CYS A 43 -36.63 45.92 -46.36
CA CYS A 43 -35.46 45.80 -45.49
C CYS A 43 -35.76 44.99 -44.23
N PHE A 44 -36.92 45.19 -43.61
CA PHE A 44 -37.37 44.41 -42.45
C PHE A 44 -37.48 42.93 -42.75
N ILE A 45 -38.17 42.56 -43.83
CA ILE A 45 -38.37 41.15 -44.19
C ILE A 45 -37.03 40.49 -44.53
N LEU A 46 -36.18 41.16 -45.32
CA LEU A 46 -34.88 40.64 -45.72
C LEU A 46 -33.95 40.40 -44.52
N LEU A 47 -33.84 41.38 -43.62
CA LEU A 47 -33.01 41.26 -42.41
C LEU A 47 -33.55 40.19 -41.46
N LEU A 48 -34.88 40.12 -41.28
CA LEU A 48 -35.50 39.11 -40.42
C LEU A 48 -35.20 37.70 -40.93
N VAL A 49 -35.32 37.47 -42.25
CA VAL A 49 -35.04 36.16 -42.87
C VAL A 49 -33.56 35.83 -42.78
N LEU A 50 -32.66 36.74 -43.13
CA LEU A 50 -31.21 36.53 -43.05
C LEU A 50 -30.76 36.19 -41.63
N CYS A 51 -31.15 36.98 -40.64
CA CYS A 51 -30.81 36.73 -39.24
C CYS A 51 -31.43 35.43 -38.70
N SER A 52 -32.64 35.06 -39.14
CA SER A 52 -33.27 33.81 -38.71
C SER A 52 -32.56 32.58 -39.31
N ILE A 53 -32.13 32.66 -40.57
CA ILE A 53 -31.39 31.58 -41.24
C ILE A 53 -30.01 31.40 -40.59
N THR A 54 -29.27 32.47 -40.36
CA THR A 54 -27.92 32.38 -39.77
C THR A 54 -27.96 31.81 -38.35
N ILE A 55 -28.91 32.25 -37.53
CA ILE A 55 -29.10 31.72 -36.17
C ILE A 55 -29.57 30.26 -36.21
N GLY A 56 -30.49 29.91 -37.12
CA GLY A 56 -30.96 28.53 -37.26
C GLY A 56 -29.88 27.56 -37.71
N PHE A 57 -29.04 27.97 -38.66
CA PHE A 57 -27.94 27.17 -39.14
C PHE A 57 -26.88 26.91 -38.05
N TYR A 58 -26.57 27.94 -37.25
CA TYR A 58 -25.66 27.82 -36.11
C TYR A 58 -26.19 26.86 -35.03
N ILE A 59 -27.46 26.99 -34.65
CA ILE A 59 -28.09 26.11 -33.64
C ILE A 59 -28.09 24.65 -34.12
N PHE A 60 -28.38 24.42 -35.41
CA PHE A 60 -28.47 23.08 -35.99
C PHE A 60 -27.12 22.37 -36.17
N LEU A 61 -26.06 23.11 -36.48
CA LEU A 61 -24.72 22.54 -36.71
C LEU A 61 -23.91 22.31 -35.42
N SER A 62 -24.38 22.81 -34.28
CA SER A 62 -23.69 22.58 -33.01
C SER A 62 -23.81 21.12 -32.54
N ASN A 63 -22.68 20.45 -32.37
CA ASN A 63 -22.60 19.14 -31.73
C ASN A 63 -22.71 19.29 -30.20
N GLN A 64 -23.21 18.25 -29.53
CA GLN A 64 -23.29 18.20 -28.08
C GLN A 64 -22.84 16.83 -27.57
N ASP A 65 -22.06 16.85 -26.49
CA ASP A 65 -21.71 15.64 -25.75
C ASP A 65 -22.92 15.20 -24.93
N GLN A 66 -23.36 13.97 -25.15
CA GLN A 66 -24.45 13.36 -24.40
C GLN A 66 -23.89 12.26 -23.50
N LEU A 67 -24.14 12.39 -22.20
CA LEU A 67 -23.89 11.32 -21.24
C LEU A 67 -25.09 10.37 -21.27
N VAL A 68 -24.87 9.12 -21.65
CA VAL A 68 -25.88 8.06 -21.59
C VAL A 68 -25.66 7.29 -20.29
N THR A 69 -26.70 7.21 -19.46
CA THR A 69 -26.64 6.55 -18.15
C THR A 69 -27.66 5.41 -18.12
N ILE A 70 -27.21 4.23 -17.70
CA ILE A 70 -28.04 3.04 -17.48
C ILE A 70 -28.01 2.74 -15.99
N GLU A 71 -29.16 2.81 -15.34
CA GLU A 71 -29.31 2.51 -13.91
C GLU A 71 -29.35 1.00 -13.67
N TYR A 72 -28.69 0.55 -12.59
CA TYR A 72 -28.65 -0.83 -12.11
C TYR A 72 -28.47 -1.89 -13.22
N PRO A 73 -27.36 -1.84 -13.98
CA PRO A 73 -27.13 -2.82 -15.05
C PRO A 73 -26.96 -4.23 -14.48
N SER A 74 -27.41 -5.24 -15.22
CA SER A 74 -27.03 -6.64 -14.94
C SER A 74 -25.59 -6.89 -15.39
N LEU A 75 -24.95 -7.94 -14.85
CA LEU A 75 -23.60 -8.35 -15.26
C LEU A 75 -23.50 -8.54 -16.79
N SER A 76 -24.44 -9.28 -17.38
CA SER A 76 -24.51 -9.48 -18.84
C SER A 76 -24.68 -8.17 -19.63
N LYS A 77 -25.44 -7.21 -19.07
CA LYS A 77 -25.61 -5.90 -19.70
C LYS A 77 -24.33 -5.08 -19.62
N TYR A 78 -23.62 -5.15 -18.50
CA TYR A 78 -22.31 -4.53 -18.32
C TYR A 78 -21.28 -5.09 -19.30
N GLU A 79 -21.20 -6.41 -19.48
CA GLU A 79 -20.26 -7.05 -20.40
C GLU A 79 -20.44 -6.53 -21.83
N ILE A 80 -21.68 -6.44 -22.31
CA ILE A 80 -22.01 -5.88 -23.63
C ILE A 80 -21.60 -4.41 -23.73
N LEU A 81 -21.87 -3.61 -22.69
CA LEU A 81 -21.51 -2.19 -22.67
C LEU A 81 -19.99 -2.01 -22.68
N TYR A 82 -19.27 -2.86 -21.95
CA TYR A 82 -17.81 -2.82 -21.89
C TYR A 82 -17.18 -3.19 -23.22
N GLU A 83 -17.69 -4.20 -23.92
CA GLU A 83 -17.23 -4.54 -25.28
C GLU A 83 -17.40 -3.37 -26.27
N GLN A 84 -18.48 -2.60 -26.14
CA GLN A 84 -18.80 -1.51 -27.07
C GLN A 84 -18.15 -0.17 -26.71
N HIS A 85 -17.92 0.08 -25.42
CA HIS A 85 -17.56 1.39 -24.87
C HIS A 85 -16.43 1.33 -23.83
N SER A 86 -15.53 0.34 -23.93
CA SER A 86 -14.46 0.08 -22.94
C SER A 86 -13.62 1.30 -22.54
N SER A 87 -13.39 2.25 -23.45
CA SER A 87 -12.51 3.41 -23.22
C SER A 87 -13.12 4.52 -22.36
N ASN A 88 -14.45 4.57 -22.22
CA ASN A 88 -15.13 5.64 -21.48
C ASN A 88 -16.34 5.19 -20.64
N LEU A 89 -16.51 3.88 -20.43
CA LEU A 89 -17.54 3.32 -19.55
C LEU A 89 -17.15 3.46 -18.09
N LEU A 90 -17.97 4.17 -17.30
CA LEU A 90 -17.78 4.37 -15.87
C LEU A 90 -18.98 3.84 -15.09
N CYS A 91 -18.74 2.90 -14.18
CA CYS A 91 -19.77 2.21 -13.40
C CYS A 91 -19.48 2.35 -11.89
N PRO A 92 -19.94 3.41 -11.21
CA PRO A 92 -19.77 3.55 -9.77
C PRO A 92 -20.40 2.40 -8.97
N CYS A 93 -19.65 1.82 -8.03
CA CYS A 93 -20.13 0.81 -7.10
C CYS A 93 -20.98 1.45 -5.99
N SER A 94 -22.04 0.78 -5.52
CA SER A 94 -22.76 1.19 -4.31
C SER A 94 -21.95 0.89 -3.04
N GLN A 95 -21.20 -0.21 -3.05
CA GLN A 95 -20.33 -0.61 -1.95
C GLN A 95 -18.87 -0.44 -2.37
N LEU A 96 -18.18 0.48 -1.71
CA LEU A 96 -16.80 0.86 -2.04
C LEU A 96 -15.75 -0.12 -1.52
N SER A 97 -16.13 -1.04 -0.64
CA SER A 97 -15.22 -1.92 0.11
C SER A 97 -15.85 -3.31 0.26
N VAL A 98 -15.21 -4.33 -0.30
CA VAL A 98 -15.70 -5.71 -0.29
C VAL A 98 -14.63 -6.64 0.30
N SER A 99 -14.97 -7.40 1.33
CA SER A 99 -14.04 -8.37 1.93
C SER A 99 -13.62 -9.44 0.91
N TYR A 100 -12.33 -9.78 0.88
CA TYR A 100 -11.77 -10.77 -0.07
C TYR A 100 -12.51 -12.11 0.00
N GLY A 101 -12.86 -12.58 1.20
CA GLY A 101 -13.59 -13.84 1.40
C GLY A 101 -14.96 -13.93 0.73
N ARG A 102 -15.50 -12.82 0.18
CA ARG A 102 -16.75 -12.83 -0.59
C ARG A 102 -16.59 -13.27 -2.04
N PHE A 103 -15.40 -13.10 -2.62
CA PHE A 103 -15.15 -13.37 -4.03
C PHE A 103 -13.89 -14.20 -4.29
N LEU A 104 -13.05 -14.41 -3.27
CA LEU A 104 -11.81 -15.14 -3.34
C LEU A 104 -11.83 -16.30 -2.34
N ASN A 105 -11.32 -17.44 -2.77
CA ASN A 105 -10.99 -18.56 -1.90
C ASN A 105 -9.57 -19.03 -2.24
N VAL A 106 -8.72 -19.11 -1.22
CA VAL A 106 -7.33 -19.55 -1.31
C VAL A 106 -7.18 -20.74 -0.39
N THR A 107 -6.68 -21.88 -0.86
CA THR A 107 -6.43 -23.06 -0.01
C THR A 107 -5.02 -23.57 -0.19
N PHE A 108 -4.44 -24.11 0.88
CA PHE A 108 -3.06 -24.61 0.91
C PHE A 108 -3.04 -26.14 0.96
N VAL A 109 -2.15 -26.74 0.19
CA VAL A 109 -1.84 -28.16 0.29
C VAL A 109 -0.46 -28.29 0.91
N LEU A 110 -0.39 -28.90 2.09
CA LEU A 110 0.86 -29.18 2.79
C LEU A 110 1.50 -30.47 2.27
N HIS A 111 2.82 -30.57 2.44
CA HIS A 111 3.65 -31.72 2.12
C HIS A 111 3.12 -32.95 2.85
N GLN A 112 3.17 -34.10 2.18
CA GLN A 112 2.55 -35.33 2.67
C GLN A 112 3.06 -35.76 4.06
N ILE A 113 4.26 -35.34 4.46
CA ILE A 113 4.82 -35.58 5.80
C ILE A 113 3.86 -35.11 6.91
N CYS A 114 3.21 -33.95 6.75
CA CYS A 114 2.32 -33.37 7.76
C CYS A 114 1.01 -34.12 7.94
N LYS A 115 0.64 -34.99 6.99
CA LYS A 115 -0.53 -35.88 7.08
C LYS A 115 -0.14 -37.36 7.19
N SER A 116 1.15 -37.64 7.26
CA SER A 116 1.67 -39.01 7.30
C SER A 116 1.60 -39.61 8.69
N SER A 117 1.72 -40.93 8.75
CA SER A 117 1.84 -41.63 10.03
C SER A 117 3.13 -41.28 10.80
N LEU A 118 4.16 -40.73 10.14
CA LEU A 118 5.47 -40.39 10.72
C LEU A 118 5.43 -39.17 11.67
N VAL A 119 4.33 -38.41 11.68
CA VAL A 119 4.10 -37.30 12.62
C VAL A 119 2.88 -37.56 13.52
N SER A 120 2.31 -38.76 13.46
CA SER A 120 1.13 -39.12 14.24
C SER A 120 1.47 -39.30 15.72
N SER A 121 0.53 -38.96 16.61
CA SER A 121 0.68 -39.20 18.05
C SER A 121 0.94 -40.67 18.38
N MET A 122 0.39 -41.61 17.62
CA MET A 122 0.62 -43.04 17.80
C MET A 122 2.07 -43.43 17.52
N TRP A 123 2.67 -42.90 16.45
CA TRP A 123 4.09 -43.10 16.15
C TRP A 123 5.00 -42.48 17.20
N LEU A 124 4.72 -41.25 17.61
CA LEU A 124 5.50 -40.57 18.64
C LEU A 124 5.46 -41.33 19.96
N ASN A 125 4.28 -41.78 20.39
CA ASN A 125 4.14 -42.62 21.59
C ASN A 125 4.90 -43.95 21.45
N TYR A 126 4.89 -44.56 20.27
CA TYR A 126 5.67 -45.78 20.01
C TYR A 126 7.18 -45.55 20.17
N LEU A 127 7.70 -44.42 19.67
CA LEU A 127 9.12 -44.08 19.82
C LEU A 127 9.52 -43.82 21.27
N LEU A 128 8.63 -43.28 22.10
CA LEU A 128 8.88 -43.01 23.52
C LEU A 128 9.01 -44.27 24.39
N LEU A 129 8.57 -45.43 23.89
CA LEU A 129 8.62 -46.69 24.65
C LEU A 129 10.02 -47.36 24.63
N VAL A 130 11.01 -46.77 23.96
CA VAL A 130 12.37 -47.33 23.94
C VAL A 130 12.98 -47.32 25.32
N ASN A 131 13.44 -48.51 25.74
CA ASN A 131 14.31 -48.64 26.89
C ASN A 131 15.76 -48.45 26.44
N LEU A 132 16.31 -47.25 26.70
CA LEU A 132 17.69 -46.91 26.34
C LEU A 132 18.73 -47.81 27.01
N ASN A 133 18.44 -48.41 28.17
CA ASN A 133 19.35 -49.35 28.85
C ASN A 133 19.57 -50.66 28.07
N ARG A 134 18.79 -50.90 27.00
CA ARG A 134 18.95 -52.04 26.09
C ARG A 134 19.75 -51.70 24.84
N VAL A 135 20.07 -50.42 24.65
CA VAL A 135 21.00 -50.00 23.60
C VAL A 135 22.41 -50.39 24.08
N PRO A 136 23.30 -50.94 23.22
CA PRO A 136 24.60 -51.43 23.68
C PRO A 136 25.43 -50.31 24.32
N ILE A 137 25.98 -50.56 25.50
CA ILE A 137 26.74 -49.57 26.30
C ILE A 137 27.91 -48.94 25.50
N TRP A 138 28.51 -49.69 24.57
CA TRP A 138 29.59 -49.16 23.72
C TRP A 138 29.12 -48.13 22.67
N THR A 139 27.80 -47.99 22.46
CA THR A 139 27.20 -46.90 21.66
C THR A 139 26.87 -45.66 22.51
N GLU A 140 26.97 -45.77 23.84
CA GLU A 140 26.95 -44.66 24.80
C GLU A 140 28.37 -44.05 24.84
N THR A 141 28.80 -43.49 23.71
CA THR A 141 29.98 -42.63 23.65
C THR A 141 29.62 -41.20 24.04
N ASP A 142 30.62 -40.35 24.30
CA ASP A 142 30.44 -38.91 24.59
C ASP A 142 29.50 -38.19 23.59
N PHE A 143 29.39 -38.74 22.37
CA PHE A 143 28.38 -38.40 21.39
C PHE A 143 27.68 -39.67 20.87
N SER A 144 26.40 -39.89 21.18
CA SER A 144 25.68 -41.06 20.66
C SER A 144 25.27 -40.88 19.20
N ARG A 145 25.81 -41.71 18.32
CA ARG A 145 25.41 -41.76 16.90
C ARG A 145 24.14 -42.56 16.67
N ASP A 146 23.65 -43.23 17.70
CA ASP A 146 22.52 -44.13 17.57
C ASP A 146 21.23 -43.34 17.34
N PHE A 147 20.59 -43.52 16.18
CA PHE A 147 19.35 -42.81 15.84
C PHE A 147 18.25 -42.99 16.92
N ARG A 148 18.29 -44.07 17.70
CA ARG A 148 17.31 -44.32 18.75
C ARG A 148 17.35 -43.32 19.90
N THR A 149 18.47 -42.65 20.15
CA THR A 149 18.59 -41.70 21.27
C THR A 149 17.93 -40.35 20.98
N TYR A 150 17.80 -39.96 19.71
CA TYR A 150 17.21 -38.68 19.29
C TYR A 150 16.05 -38.80 18.29
N GLY A 151 15.73 -40.01 17.81
CA GLY A 151 14.68 -40.24 16.82
C GLY A 151 13.29 -39.75 17.27
N ALA A 152 12.94 -39.91 18.56
CA ALA A 152 11.69 -39.38 19.11
C ALA A 152 11.63 -37.85 18.98
N SER A 153 12.71 -37.14 19.34
CA SER A 153 12.83 -35.69 19.22
C SER A 153 12.77 -35.23 17.76
N TYR A 154 13.35 -35.99 16.83
CA TYR A 154 13.28 -35.71 15.39
C TYR A 154 11.84 -35.69 14.87
N PHE A 155 11.07 -36.74 15.13
CA PHE A 155 9.69 -36.82 14.63
C PHE A 155 8.76 -35.88 15.39
N GLN A 156 9.02 -35.65 16.70
CA GLN A 156 8.29 -34.65 17.48
C GLN A 156 8.51 -33.25 16.91
N PHE A 157 9.75 -32.93 16.52
CA PHE A 157 10.08 -31.68 15.85
C PHE A 157 9.27 -31.52 14.55
N LEU A 158 9.28 -32.52 13.67
CA LEU A 158 8.49 -32.47 12.43
C LEU A 158 6.99 -32.28 12.70
N ALA A 159 6.43 -33.01 13.67
CA ALA A 159 5.03 -32.89 14.04
C ALA A 159 4.67 -31.49 14.54
N THR A 160 5.49 -30.92 15.42
CA THR A 160 5.29 -29.57 15.94
C THR A 160 5.37 -28.53 14.83
N TYR A 161 6.32 -28.65 13.91
CA TYR A 161 6.48 -27.70 12.81
C TYR A 161 5.35 -27.79 11.77
N CYS A 162 4.86 -28.98 11.48
CA CYS A 162 3.66 -29.16 10.66
C CYS A 162 2.43 -28.48 11.30
N LEU A 163 2.24 -28.67 12.61
CA LEU A 163 1.16 -28.01 13.36
C LEU A 163 1.29 -26.49 13.34
N LEU A 164 2.49 -25.97 13.59
CA LEU A 164 2.75 -24.52 13.57
C LEU A 164 2.54 -23.92 12.17
N ALA A 165 2.96 -24.61 11.12
CA ALA A 165 2.72 -24.20 9.75
C ALA A 165 1.21 -24.13 9.46
N GLU A 166 0.44 -25.15 9.85
CA GLU A 166 -1.01 -25.19 9.69
C GLU A 166 -1.71 -24.02 10.42
N ILE A 167 -1.43 -23.83 11.72
CA ILE A 167 -2.01 -22.74 12.51
C ILE A 167 -1.67 -21.37 11.90
N ASN A 168 -0.40 -21.16 11.53
CA ASN A 168 0.03 -19.88 10.97
C ASN A 168 -0.65 -19.60 9.62
N ILE A 169 -0.79 -20.62 8.77
CA ILE A 169 -1.48 -20.50 7.49
C ILE A 169 -2.97 -20.18 7.70
N GLU A 170 -3.64 -20.88 8.61
CA GLU A 170 -5.06 -20.64 8.93
C GLU A 170 -5.31 -19.22 9.48
N ASP A 171 -4.46 -18.77 10.40
CA ASP A 171 -4.56 -17.44 10.99
C ASP A 171 -4.29 -16.34 9.95
N ALA A 172 -3.22 -16.49 9.16
CA ALA A 172 -2.88 -15.55 8.10
C ALA A 172 -3.97 -15.49 7.01
N GLN A 173 -4.51 -16.65 6.62
CA GLN A 173 -5.62 -16.74 5.67
C GLN A 173 -6.88 -16.07 6.23
N ARG A 174 -7.22 -16.30 7.50
CA ARG A 174 -8.41 -15.67 8.14
C ARG A 174 -8.30 -14.14 8.13
N ILE A 175 -7.12 -13.62 8.47
CA ILE A 175 -6.83 -12.18 8.40
C ILE A 175 -6.96 -11.69 6.95
N PHE A 176 -6.28 -12.36 6.01
CA PHE A 176 -6.30 -12.00 4.60
C PHE A 176 -7.71 -11.96 4.00
N LEU A 177 -8.52 -13.00 4.22
CA LEU A 177 -9.88 -13.06 3.69
C LEU A 177 -10.79 -11.99 4.31
N SER A 178 -10.50 -11.53 5.54
CA SER A 178 -11.23 -10.42 6.18
C SER A 178 -10.84 -9.03 5.66
N THR A 179 -9.68 -8.91 5.00
CA THR A 179 -9.23 -7.63 4.42
C THR A 179 -10.12 -7.20 3.25
N GLN A 180 -10.12 -5.89 3.00
CA GLN A 180 -11.10 -5.24 2.11
C GLN A 180 -10.48 -4.88 0.75
N PHE A 181 -11.19 -5.24 -0.31
CA PHE A 181 -10.96 -4.77 -1.67
C PHE A 181 -11.71 -3.47 -1.90
N ILE A 182 -10.96 -2.37 -2.07
CA ILE A 182 -11.54 -1.02 -2.17
C ILE A 182 -11.55 -0.56 -3.61
N ASN A 183 -12.73 -0.26 -4.15
CA ASN A 183 -12.91 0.30 -5.49
C ASN A 183 -14.17 1.18 -5.56
N ASN A 184 -14.04 2.36 -6.15
CA ASN A 184 -15.14 3.29 -6.36
C ASN A 184 -15.91 3.04 -7.66
N TYR A 185 -15.24 2.49 -8.67
CA TYR A 185 -15.83 2.03 -9.92
C TYR A 185 -15.60 0.54 -10.09
N LEU A 186 -16.52 -0.12 -10.77
CA LEU A 186 -16.36 -1.51 -11.15
C LEU A 186 -15.16 -1.65 -12.12
N PRO A 187 -14.05 -2.30 -11.72
CA PRO A 187 -12.94 -2.56 -12.62
C PRO A 187 -13.36 -3.50 -13.76
N SER A 188 -12.61 -3.48 -14.86
CA SER A 188 -12.76 -4.51 -15.89
C SER A 188 -12.43 -5.88 -15.32
N GLN A 189 -13.04 -6.93 -15.87
CA GLN A 189 -12.81 -8.29 -15.42
C GLN A 189 -11.33 -8.69 -15.49
N SER A 190 -10.61 -8.29 -16.55
CA SER A 190 -9.17 -8.54 -16.69
C SER A 190 -8.35 -7.81 -15.63
N LEU A 191 -8.65 -6.54 -15.36
CA LEU A 191 -7.96 -5.74 -14.35
C LEU A 191 -8.22 -6.30 -12.95
N PHE A 192 -9.46 -6.70 -12.65
CA PHE A 192 -9.83 -7.34 -11.40
C PHE A 192 -9.02 -8.61 -11.15
N PHE A 193 -8.96 -9.53 -12.12
CA PHE A 193 -8.19 -10.76 -11.97
C PHE A 193 -6.68 -10.50 -11.80
N GLN A 194 -6.12 -9.52 -12.50
CA GLN A 194 -4.72 -9.12 -12.31
C GLN A 194 -4.46 -8.60 -10.90
N GLN A 195 -5.33 -7.73 -10.39
CA GLN A 195 -5.22 -7.17 -9.04
C GLN A 195 -5.32 -8.27 -7.97
N VAL A 196 -6.32 -9.15 -8.07
CA VAL A 196 -6.52 -10.24 -7.12
C VAL A 196 -5.36 -11.23 -7.13
N LYS A 197 -4.81 -11.54 -8.32
CA LYS A 197 -3.61 -12.38 -8.44
C LYS A 197 -2.44 -11.78 -7.67
N TYR A 198 -2.13 -10.51 -7.91
CA TYR A 198 -1.02 -9.82 -7.24
C TYR A 198 -1.19 -9.77 -5.71
N ILE A 199 -2.39 -9.43 -5.25
CA ILE A 199 -2.73 -9.38 -3.82
C ILE A 199 -2.56 -10.77 -3.19
N SER A 200 -2.97 -11.83 -3.88
CA SER A 200 -2.83 -13.21 -3.40
C SER A 200 -1.35 -13.65 -3.34
N GLU A 201 -0.57 -13.35 -4.38
CA GLU A 201 0.88 -13.65 -4.43
C GLU A 201 1.64 -12.91 -3.32
N SER A 202 1.32 -11.63 -3.11
CA SER A 202 1.88 -10.82 -2.02
C SER A 202 1.54 -11.41 -0.64
N PHE A 203 0.30 -11.84 -0.42
CA PHE A 203 -0.12 -12.50 0.81
C PHE A 203 0.66 -13.79 1.08
N ILE A 204 0.80 -14.66 0.07
CA ILE A 204 1.53 -15.94 0.20
C ILE A 204 3.00 -15.67 0.54
N ALA A 205 3.64 -14.76 -0.21
CA ALA A 205 5.04 -14.41 -0.01
C ALA A 205 5.28 -13.84 1.39
N LYS A 206 4.41 -12.93 1.84
CA LYS A 206 4.50 -12.33 3.17
C LYS A 206 4.35 -13.38 4.28
N THR A 207 3.35 -14.25 4.19
CA THR A 207 3.10 -15.28 5.21
C THR A 207 4.29 -16.23 5.35
N ARG A 208 4.85 -16.67 4.22
CA ARG A 208 6.06 -17.49 4.18
C ARG A 208 7.25 -16.76 4.81
N HIS A 209 7.46 -15.50 4.43
CA HIS A 209 8.60 -14.73 4.90
C HIS A 209 8.54 -14.50 6.43
N GLU A 210 7.38 -14.13 6.97
CA GLU A 210 7.21 -13.94 8.41
C GLU A 210 7.51 -15.23 9.20
N PHE A 211 7.09 -16.40 8.70
CA PHE A 211 7.41 -17.69 9.33
C PHE A 211 8.89 -18.02 9.26
N ALA A 212 9.51 -17.91 8.08
CA ALA A 212 10.93 -18.18 7.89
C ALA A 212 11.80 -17.28 8.78
N ARG A 213 11.41 -16.00 8.96
CA ARG A 213 12.09 -15.08 9.87
C ARG A 213 12.01 -15.56 11.32
N THR A 214 10.84 -16.00 11.79
CA THR A 214 10.71 -16.56 13.16
C THR A 214 11.55 -17.82 13.32
N LEU A 215 11.59 -18.68 12.30
CA LEU A 215 12.46 -19.86 12.29
C LEU A 215 13.93 -19.45 12.43
N ASN A 216 14.45 -18.58 11.57
CA ASN A 216 15.84 -18.11 11.62
C ASN A 216 16.18 -17.47 12.99
N TRP A 217 15.22 -16.75 13.59
CA TRP A 217 15.38 -16.23 14.95
C TRP A 217 15.56 -17.33 16.01
N THR A 218 14.70 -18.35 15.98
CA THR A 218 14.83 -19.48 16.92
C THR A 218 16.15 -20.23 16.71
N GLN A 219 16.62 -20.33 15.47
CA GLN A 219 17.93 -20.89 15.13
C GLN A 219 19.06 -20.07 15.74
N THR A 220 19.13 -18.77 15.41
CA THR A 220 20.17 -17.89 15.94
C THR A 220 20.18 -17.85 17.45
N ALA A 221 19.03 -17.69 18.11
CA ALA A 221 19.00 -17.62 19.57
C ALA A 221 19.43 -18.92 20.24
N THR A 222 19.12 -20.09 19.65
CA THR A 222 19.57 -21.38 20.21
C THR A 222 21.07 -21.62 20.00
N MET A 223 21.64 -21.22 18.85
CA MET A 223 23.09 -21.25 18.61
C MET A 223 23.83 -20.33 19.56
N VAL A 224 23.44 -19.06 19.58
CA VAL A 224 24.12 -18.02 20.37
C VAL A 224 24.01 -18.27 21.87
N SER A 225 22.98 -18.97 22.32
CA SER A 225 22.86 -19.34 23.74
C SER A 225 23.57 -20.64 24.10
N GLN A 226 24.02 -21.43 23.13
CA GLN A 226 24.69 -22.74 23.33
C GLN A 226 23.99 -23.64 24.36
N PHE A 227 22.68 -23.83 24.21
CA PHE A 227 21.90 -24.64 25.15
C PHE A 227 22.33 -26.10 25.16
N LEU A 228 22.38 -26.70 26.35
CA LEU A 228 22.57 -28.14 26.52
C LEU A 228 21.41 -28.91 25.89
N THR A 229 21.75 -29.92 25.10
CA THR A 229 20.76 -30.72 24.38
C THR A 229 20.38 -31.97 25.18
N GLY A 230 19.09 -32.29 25.28
CA GLY A 230 18.65 -33.54 25.93
C GLY A 230 19.17 -34.82 25.24
N ALA A 231 19.69 -34.71 24.02
CA ALA A 231 20.33 -35.80 23.27
C ALA A 231 21.81 -36.01 23.64
N ASN A 232 22.37 -35.16 24.50
CA ASN A 232 23.79 -35.19 24.90
C ASN A 232 24.73 -35.11 23.68
N THR A 233 24.47 -34.19 22.75
CA THR A 233 25.20 -34.06 21.48
C THR A 233 26.20 -32.91 21.45
N ASN A 234 26.18 -32.03 22.45
CA ASN A 234 27.04 -30.83 22.52
C ASN A 234 27.72 -30.61 23.88
N PHE A 235 27.68 -31.59 24.78
CA PHE A 235 28.39 -31.53 26.04
C PHE A 235 28.71 -32.93 26.55
N HIS A 236 29.66 -33.01 27.48
CA HIS A 236 29.91 -34.22 28.26
C HIS A 236 30.04 -33.85 29.74
N ILE A 237 29.56 -34.72 30.63
CA ILE A 237 29.65 -34.54 32.07
C ILE A 237 30.70 -35.48 32.64
N THR A 238 31.81 -34.95 33.14
CA THR A 238 32.76 -35.69 33.98
C THR A 238 32.54 -35.38 35.46
N VAL A 239 32.89 -36.34 36.31
CA VAL A 239 33.00 -36.12 37.75
C VAL A 239 34.46 -36.25 38.12
N ASP A 240 35.01 -35.19 38.70
CA ASP A 240 36.39 -35.15 39.14
C ASP A 240 36.59 -35.95 40.44
N ILE A 241 37.85 -36.21 40.80
CA ILE A 241 38.26 -36.94 42.02
C ILE A 241 37.72 -36.32 43.31
N ASP A 242 37.42 -35.01 43.31
CA ASP A 242 36.83 -34.28 44.43
C ASP A 242 35.30 -34.29 44.43
N GLY A 243 34.66 -35.07 43.54
CA GLY A 243 33.20 -35.14 43.40
C GLY A 243 32.58 -33.91 42.72
N GLN A 244 33.40 -33.01 42.18
CA GLN A 244 32.92 -31.86 41.40
C GLN A 244 32.49 -32.31 40.02
N VAL A 245 31.35 -31.78 39.57
CA VAL A 245 30.86 -32.05 38.22
C VAL A 245 31.41 -31.01 37.27
N ILE A 246 32.14 -31.48 36.29
CA ILE A 246 32.70 -30.67 35.23
C ILE A 246 31.88 -30.97 33.98
N ILE A 247 31.23 -29.92 33.46
CA ILE A 247 30.59 -29.97 32.16
C ILE A 247 31.65 -29.48 31.18
N ASN A 248 32.15 -30.38 30.35
CA ASN A 248 33.09 -30.06 29.30
C ASN A 248 32.32 -29.59 28.07
N ASP A 249 32.70 -28.40 27.61
CA ASP A 249 32.13 -27.63 26.50
C ASP A 249 32.63 -28.09 25.12
N VAL A 250 33.74 -28.82 25.08
CA VAL A 250 34.37 -29.27 23.84
C VAL A 250 34.09 -30.76 23.61
N THR A 251 32.86 -31.11 23.22
CA THR A 251 32.66 -32.39 22.53
C THR A 251 33.30 -32.29 21.15
N PHE A 252 34.45 -32.94 20.99
CA PHE A 252 35.05 -33.16 19.68
C PHE A 252 34.23 -34.22 18.94
N LEU A 253 33.52 -33.77 17.91
CA LEU A 253 32.90 -34.66 16.95
C LEU A 253 33.99 -35.18 16.02
N ILE A 254 34.44 -36.40 16.29
CA ILE A 254 35.34 -37.11 15.39
C ILE A 254 34.53 -37.46 14.14
N VAL A 255 34.73 -36.72 13.05
CA VAL A 255 34.11 -37.05 11.76
C VAL A 255 34.73 -38.38 11.33
N THR A 256 33.91 -39.44 11.31
CA THR A 256 34.37 -40.74 10.83
C THR A 256 33.69 -41.04 9.50
N GLN A 257 34.49 -41.33 8.49
CA GLN A 257 34.02 -41.98 7.29
C GLN A 257 33.74 -43.44 7.62
N ILE A 258 32.50 -43.84 7.36
CA ILE A 258 32.05 -45.22 7.54
C ILE A 258 31.87 -45.80 6.15
N THR A 259 32.73 -46.75 5.80
CA THR A 259 32.54 -47.62 4.63
C THR A 259 31.98 -48.96 5.11
N HIS A 260 31.47 -49.79 4.20
CA HIS A 260 30.99 -51.14 4.53
C HIS A 260 32.01 -52.03 5.27
N HIS A 261 33.29 -51.66 5.29
CA HIS A 261 34.38 -52.48 5.84
C HIS A 261 35.34 -51.74 6.78
N SER A 262 35.20 -50.43 6.99
CA SER A 262 36.11 -49.67 7.85
C SER A 262 35.48 -48.40 8.41
N LEU A 263 35.94 -48.04 9.62
CA LEU A 263 35.70 -46.75 10.26
C LEU A 263 37.02 -45.98 10.21
N SER A 264 37.11 -44.91 9.42
CA SER A 264 38.30 -44.06 9.32
C SER A 264 37.99 -42.66 9.83
N THR A 265 38.81 -42.11 10.71
CA THR A 265 38.71 -40.72 11.15
C THR A 265 39.12 -39.79 10.00
N SER A 266 38.24 -38.89 9.61
CA SER A 266 38.49 -37.89 8.55
C SER A 266 38.76 -36.49 9.11
N GLY A 267 38.55 -36.27 10.41
CA GLY A 267 38.80 -35.00 11.11
C GLY A 267 38.14 -34.96 12.49
N SER A 268 38.31 -33.85 13.20
CA SER A 268 37.61 -33.51 14.45
C SER A 268 37.07 -32.10 14.34
N CYS A 269 35.84 -31.86 14.79
CA CYS A 269 35.25 -30.52 14.90
C CYS A 269 34.72 -30.29 16.32
N SER A 270 34.71 -29.04 16.77
CA SER A 270 34.31 -28.66 18.13
C SER A 270 32.93 -28.00 18.12
N CYS A 271 32.05 -28.47 19.02
CA CYS A 271 30.75 -27.86 19.29
C CYS A 271 30.79 -26.49 20.00
N GLY A 272 31.99 -25.97 20.28
CA GLY A 272 32.19 -24.62 20.78
C GLY A 272 32.62 -23.62 19.69
N PHE A 273 33.09 -24.10 18.53
CA PHE A 273 33.80 -23.28 17.53
C PHE A 273 33.34 -23.50 16.07
N GLU A 274 32.91 -24.71 15.68
CA GLU A 274 32.70 -25.09 14.27
C GLU A 274 31.32 -25.76 14.01
N ASP A 275 30.30 -25.39 14.78
CA ASP A 275 29.00 -26.10 14.87
C ASP A 275 28.33 -26.40 13.52
N GLU A 276 28.45 -25.53 12.52
CA GLU A 276 27.80 -25.68 11.21
C GLU A 276 28.44 -26.75 10.31
N LEU A 277 29.76 -26.95 10.43
CA LEU A 277 30.49 -27.98 9.70
C LEU A 277 30.52 -29.31 10.47
N CYS A 278 29.97 -29.29 11.69
CA CYS A 278 30.14 -30.33 12.67
C CYS A 278 28.90 -31.23 12.75
N PHE A 279 28.84 -32.21 11.85
CA PHE A 279 27.75 -33.17 11.77
C PHE A 279 28.21 -34.60 11.54
N LEU A 280 27.40 -35.55 12.03
CA LEU A 280 27.57 -36.97 11.82
C LEU A 280 26.34 -37.59 11.15
N LYS A 281 26.54 -38.75 10.55
CA LYS A 281 25.46 -39.59 10.01
C LYS A 281 24.90 -40.47 11.13
N PRO A 282 23.58 -40.42 11.39
CA PRO A 282 22.89 -41.33 12.26
C PRO A 282 23.03 -42.78 11.84
N ILE A 283 23.11 -43.68 12.83
CA ILE A 283 23.24 -45.12 12.62
C ILE A 283 22.26 -45.83 13.55
N ILE A 284 21.70 -46.95 13.10
CA ILE A 284 21.03 -47.91 13.99
C ILE A 284 21.96 -49.10 14.14
N TYR A 285 22.53 -49.28 15.34
CA TYR A 285 23.38 -50.41 15.64
C TYR A 285 22.57 -51.67 15.91
N THR A 286 23.11 -52.82 15.52
CA THR A 286 22.59 -54.12 15.98
C THR A 286 22.96 -54.36 17.44
N ASN A 287 22.42 -55.41 18.07
CA ASN A 287 22.84 -55.84 19.42
C ASN A 287 24.21 -56.56 19.42
N GLY A 288 25.04 -56.33 18.40
CA GLY A 288 26.38 -56.88 18.29
C GLY A 288 27.37 -56.30 19.31
N SER A 289 28.63 -56.74 19.22
CA SER A 289 29.69 -56.34 20.14
C SER A 289 30.63 -55.25 19.61
N ASN A 290 30.40 -54.74 18.39
CA ASN A 290 31.31 -53.79 17.75
C ASN A 290 30.55 -52.68 16.97
N VAL A 291 31.18 -51.50 16.89
CA VAL A 291 30.72 -50.30 16.15
C VAL A 291 30.56 -50.51 14.64
N LEU A 292 31.10 -51.60 14.09
CA LEU A 292 30.91 -51.96 12.68
C LEU A 292 29.62 -52.77 12.43
N ASP A 293 28.94 -53.26 13.49
CA ASP A 293 27.74 -54.08 13.38
C ASP A 293 26.47 -53.21 13.42
N PHE A 294 26.08 -52.65 12.28
CA PHE A 294 24.90 -51.79 12.15
C PHE A 294 23.83 -52.35 11.22
N LEU A 295 22.57 -52.02 11.52
CA LEU A 295 21.39 -52.34 10.71
C LEU A 295 21.14 -51.29 9.62
N GLN A 296 21.36 -50.01 9.94
CA GLN A 296 21.04 -48.89 9.05
C GLN A 296 22.01 -47.72 9.25
N ILE A 297 22.50 -47.14 8.15
CA ILE A 297 23.14 -45.82 8.12
C ILE A 297 22.20 -44.87 7.39
N PHE A 298 21.91 -43.71 7.96
CA PHE A 298 21.13 -42.68 7.26
C PHE A 298 22.10 -41.73 6.56
N HIS A 299 22.22 -41.83 5.23
CA HIS A 299 23.16 -41.02 4.46
C HIS A 299 22.68 -39.58 4.28
N GLU A 300 21.37 -39.43 4.19
CA GLU A 300 20.63 -38.20 3.94
C GLU A 300 20.29 -37.44 5.23
N LEU A 301 20.31 -38.13 6.38
CA LEU A 301 20.08 -37.52 7.69
C LEU A 301 21.42 -37.14 8.33
N LYS A 302 21.45 -35.99 8.99
CA LYS A 302 22.61 -35.47 9.72
C LYS A 302 22.19 -35.11 11.13
N ILE A 303 23.11 -35.32 12.08
CA ILE A 303 22.99 -34.84 13.45
C ILE A 303 24.21 -33.97 13.77
N GLY A 304 23.96 -32.74 14.20
CA GLY A 304 25.01 -31.81 14.61
C GLY A 304 25.06 -31.66 16.13
N CYS A 305 25.93 -30.76 16.59
CA CYS A 305 26.06 -30.41 18.01
C CYS A 305 24.71 -30.12 18.66
N ILE A 306 23.91 -29.26 18.02
CA ILE A 306 22.51 -29.09 18.39
C ILE A 306 21.68 -29.84 17.35
N PRO A 307 20.87 -30.84 17.75
CA PRO A 307 20.26 -31.78 16.82
C PRO A 307 19.53 -31.08 15.67
N ILE A 308 18.78 -30.02 15.99
CA ILE A 308 17.99 -29.23 15.03
C ILE A 308 18.81 -28.71 13.84
N PHE A 309 20.08 -28.33 14.03
CA PHE A 309 20.93 -27.84 12.94
C PHE A 309 21.40 -28.95 12.02
N GLY A 310 21.73 -30.11 12.59
CA GLY A 310 21.93 -31.33 11.80
C GLY A 310 20.70 -31.64 10.95
N LEU A 311 19.50 -31.49 11.54
CA LEU A 311 18.26 -31.74 10.81
C LEU A 311 18.07 -30.77 9.64
N PHE A 312 18.40 -29.49 9.80
CA PHE A 312 18.30 -28.52 8.70
C PHE A 312 19.20 -28.85 7.51
N LEU A 313 20.38 -29.40 7.76
CA LEU A 313 21.31 -29.88 6.73
C LEU A 313 20.93 -31.23 6.13
N SER A 314 19.92 -31.90 6.70
CA SER A 314 19.45 -33.21 6.25
C SER A 314 18.58 -33.08 5.01
N GLU A 315 18.70 -34.03 4.11
CA GLU A 315 17.87 -34.18 2.92
C GLU A 315 16.59 -34.96 3.27
N ILE A 316 15.49 -34.67 2.60
CA ILE A 316 14.17 -35.23 2.94
C ILE A 316 13.88 -36.60 2.30
N ASP A 317 14.75 -37.07 1.39
CA ASP A 317 14.50 -38.26 0.56
C ASP A 317 14.38 -39.56 1.37
N TRP A 318 15.03 -39.63 2.54
CA TRP A 318 15.03 -40.84 3.34
C TRP A 318 13.65 -41.21 3.90
N TRP A 319 12.71 -40.26 4.01
CA TRP A 319 11.32 -40.55 4.39
C TRP A 319 10.58 -41.44 3.39
N TYR A 320 11.05 -41.47 2.16
CA TYR A 320 10.49 -42.29 1.07
C TYR A 320 11.10 -43.69 1.03
N ASN A 321 12.16 -43.95 1.79
CA ASN A 321 12.85 -45.23 1.81
C ASN A 321 12.18 -46.20 2.77
N ILE A 322 11.43 -47.16 2.23
CA ILE A 322 10.71 -48.16 3.02
C ILE A 322 11.65 -48.98 3.93
N THR A 323 12.86 -49.30 3.46
CA THR A 323 13.84 -50.07 4.24
C THR A 323 14.26 -49.32 5.51
N TYR A 324 14.45 -48.00 5.41
CA TYR A 324 14.86 -47.19 6.55
C TYR A 324 13.77 -47.13 7.62
N ILE A 325 12.52 -46.90 7.20
CA ILE A 325 11.37 -46.84 8.11
C ILE A 325 11.11 -48.20 8.78
N GLU A 326 11.22 -49.29 8.01
CA GLU A 326 11.10 -50.65 8.55
C GLU A 326 12.21 -51.00 9.52
N ASN A 327 13.46 -50.60 9.25
CA ASN A 327 14.59 -50.82 10.16
C ASN A 327 14.40 -50.07 11.49
N ILE A 328 13.88 -48.83 11.47
CA ILE A 328 13.50 -48.12 12.70
C ILE A 328 12.42 -48.92 13.44
N ARG A 329 11.33 -49.29 12.76
CA ARG A 329 10.21 -50.02 13.36
C ARG A 329 10.66 -51.33 14.00
N MET A 330 11.42 -52.15 13.28
CA MET A 330 11.94 -53.43 13.75
C MET A 330 12.80 -53.26 14.99
N THR A 331 13.73 -52.30 14.99
CA THR A 331 14.66 -52.12 16.10
C THR A 331 13.94 -51.72 17.39
N TYR A 332 12.95 -50.83 17.29
CA TYR A 332 12.14 -50.43 18.44
C TYR A 332 11.28 -51.61 18.96
N SER A 333 10.78 -52.47 18.07
CA SER A 333 9.99 -53.65 18.46
C SER A 333 10.85 -54.71 19.19
N MET A 334 12.10 -54.91 18.75
CA MET A 334 13.06 -55.80 19.40
C MET A 334 13.42 -55.30 20.81
N ILE A 335 13.60 -53.98 20.98
CA ILE A 335 13.88 -53.38 22.29
C ILE A 335 12.70 -53.57 23.25
N MET A 336 11.46 -53.55 22.76
CA MET A 336 10.26 -53.65 23.59
C MET A 336 9.81 -55.09 23.95
N ASN A 337 10.44 -56.14 23.40
CA ASN A 337 9.98 -57.54 23.55
C ASN A 337 8.48 -57.73 23.20
N SER A 338 7.90 -56.89 22.35
CA SER A 338 6.50 -56.94 21.94
C SER A 338 6.37 -57.10 20.43
N GLN A 339 5.37 -57.84 19.95
CA GLN A 339 5.09 -57.93 18.52
C GLN A 339 4.81 -56.54 17.92
N PRO A 340 5.34 -56.22 16.72
CA PRO A 340 5.14 -54.92 16.09
C PRO A 340 3.67 -54.79 15.67
N SER A 341 2.86 -54.06 16.45
CA SER A 341 1.43 -53.88 16.17
C SER A 341 1.09 -52.56 15.46
N PHE A 342 2.09 -51.74 15.13
CA PHE A 342 1.89 -50.45 14.47
C PHE A 342 2.33 -50.48 12.99
N ASP A 343 1.38 -50.25 12.08
CA ASP A 343 1.58 -50.14 10.62
C ASP A 343 2.04 -48.71 10.27
N ILE A 344 3.35 -48.47 10.32
CA ILE A 344 3.98 -47.20 9.87
C ILE A 344 4.43 -47.36 8.42
N LYS A 345 4.16 -46.36 7.57
CA LYS A 345 4.53 -46.39 6.15
C LYS A 345 5.49 -45.26 5.82
N SER A 346 6.40 -45.54 4.89
CA SER A 346 7.19 -44.51 4.21
C SER A 346 6.28 -43.60 3.38
N LEU A 347 6.78 -42.42 3.04
CA LEU A 347 6.08 -41.49 2.17
C LEU A 347 5.93 -42.07 0.75
N ASN A 348 4.88 -41.63 0.04
CA ASN A 348 4.57 -42.13 -1.29
C ASN A 348 5.27 -41.29 -2.36
N ARG A 349 6.22 -41.89 -3.07
CA ARG A 349 6.99 -41.24 -4.14
C ARG A 349 6.16 -40.93 -5.39
N SER A 350 4.99 -41.55 -5.55
CA SER A 350 4.06 -41.25 -6.65
C SER A 350 3.25 -39.97 -6.42
N VAL A 351 3.23 -39.42 -5.21
CA VAL A 351 2.61 -38.11 -4.93
C VAL A 351 3.60 -37.03 -5.36
N PRO A 352 3.23 -36.13 -6.30
CA PRO A 352 4.11 -35.05 -6.72
C PRO A 352 4.48 -34.14 -5.54
N THR A 353 5.75 -33.78 -5.46
CA THR A 353 6.26 -32.78 -4.52
C THR A 353 7.12 -31.78 -5.26
N ARG A 354 7.07 -30.50 -4.86
CA ARG A 354 7.99 -29.48 -5.39
C ARG A 354 9.37 -29.50 -4.72
N PHE A 355 9.58 -30.38 -3.74
CA PHE A 355 10.78 -30.45 -2.89
C PHE A 355 11.66 -31.67 -3.16
N GLU A 356 11.75 -32.13 -4.41
CA GLU A 356 12.58 -33.29 -4.75
C GLU A 356 14.08 -33.03 -4.47
N HIS A 357 14.76 -33.95 -3.76
CA HIS A 357 16.18 -33.84 -3.38
C HIS A 357 16.53 -32.53 -2.65
N CYS A 358 15.66 -32.10 -1.74
CA CYS A 358 15.77 -30.83 -1.03
C CYS A 358 16.19 -31.02 0.44
N SER A 359 16.79 -29.99 1.04
CA SER A 359 17.07 -29.99 2.48
C SER A 359 15.80 -29.72 3.29
N LEU A 360 15.75 -30.26 4.51
CA LEU A 360 14.66 -30.01 5.44
C LEU A 360 14.52 -28.52 5.76
N ASN A 361 15.63 -27.77 5.80
CA ASN A 361 15.57 -26.33 6.05
C ASN A 361 14.69 -25.59 5.02
N ILE A 362 14.85 -25.91 3.74
CA ILE A 362 14.06 -25.28 2.67
C ILE A 362 12.58 -25.65 2.83
N LEU A 363 12.29 -26.92 3.13
CA LEU A 363 10.91 -27.37 3.37
C LEU A 363 10.26 -26.62 4.55
N LEU A 364 11.01 -26.38 5.62
CA LEU A 364 10.56 -25.63 6.81
C LEU A 364 10.36 -24.15 6.52
N GLN A 365 11.31 -23.50 5.84
CA GLN A 365 11.22 -22.10 5.43
C GLN A 365 10.01 -21.86 4.49
N GLU A 366 9.62 -22.88 3.74
CA GLU A 366 8.45 -22.88 2.87
C GLU A 366 7.15 -23.36 3.55
N MET A 367 7.15 -23.53 4.88
CA MET A 367 6.00 -23.97 5.69
C MET A 367 5.37 -25.28 5.20
N PHE A 368 6.17 -26.18 4.64
CA PHE A 368 5.69 -27.41 4.01
C PHE A 368 4.66 -27.19 2.90
N ILE A 369 4.48 -25.99 2.35
CA ILE A 369 3.47 -25.74 1.32
C ILE A 369 3.91 -26.41 0.02
N GLU A 370 3.12 -27.33 -0.53
CA GLU A 370 3.36 -27.91 -1.86
C GLU A 370 2.79 -27.03 -2.96
N THR A 371 1.51 -26.67 -2.81
CA THR A 371 0.79 -25.86 -3.79
C THR A 371 -0.22 -24.96 -3.08
N VAL A 372 -0.44 -23.80 -3.69
CA VAL A 372 -1.51 -22.88 -3.28
C VAL A 372 -2.56 -22.86 -4.39
N ILE A 373 -3.80 -23.14 -4.03
CA ILE A 373 -4.92 -23.17 -4.95
C ILE A 373 -5.69 -21.87 -4.78
N SER A 374 -5.60 -20.96 -5.76
CA SER A 374 -6.28 -19.65 -5.79
C SER A 374 -7.24 -19.48 -6.98
N ASN A 375 -7.54 -20.56 -7.71
CA ASN A 375 -8.33 -20.54 -8.95
C ASN A 375 -9.81 -20.17 -8.77
N ASN A 376 -10.29 -20.01 -7.54
CA ASN A 376 -11.71 -19.80 -7.26
C ASN A 376 -12.07 -18.30 -7.09
N THR A 377 -11.33 -17.43 -7.78
CA THR A 377 -11.66 -16.00 -7.83
C THR A 377 -12.89 -15.79 -8.72
N ARG A 378 -13.93 -15.13 -8.19
CA ARG A 378 -15.25 -14.99 -8.82
C ARG A 378 -15.62 -13.52 -9.05
N PHE A 379 -15.42 -13.04 -10.28
CA PHE A 379 -15.78 -11.67 -10.65
C PHE A 379 -17.28 -11.39 -10.53
N ASP A 380 -18.11 -12.38 -10.80
CA ASP A 380 -19.57 -12.30 -10.66
C ASP A 380 -20.00 -12.07 -9.20
N LEU A 381 -19.41 -12.78 -8.24
CA LEU A 381 -19.67 -12.53 -6.82
C LEU A 381 -19.20 -11.14 -6.40
N PHE A 382 -18.05 -10.70 -6.91
CA PHE A 382 -17.59 -9.33 -6.68
C PHE A 382 -18.53 -8.28 -7.30
N TYR A 383 -19.05 -8.52 -8.51
CA TYR A 383 -20.01 -7.66 -9.19
C TYR A 383 -21.29 -7.49 -8.35
N GLU A 384 -21.81 -8.58 -7.80
CA GLU A 384 -22.99 -8.55 -6.92
C GLU A 384 -22.75 -7.72 -5.65
N GLN A 385 -21.55 -7.79 -5.06
CA GLN A 385 -21.20 -6.97 -3.88
C GLN A 385 -20.96 -5.50 -4.24
N CYS A 386 -20.25 -5.21 -5.35
CA CYS A 386 -20.05 -3.85 -5.84
C CYS A 386 -21.40 -3.17 -6.18
N ALA A 387 -22.35 -3.94 -6.73
CA ALA A 387 -23.70 -3.51 -7.09
C ALA A 387 -23.72 -2.12 -7.78
N PRO A 388 -23.29 -2.04 -9.06
CA PRO A 388 -23.13 -0.77 -9.74
C PRO A 388 -24.45 0.02 -9.78
N VAL A 389 -24.43 1.25 -9.25
CA VAL A 389 -25.63 2.11 -9.13
C VAL A 389 -26.11 2.54 -10.51
N ALA A 390 -25.16 2.93 -11.36
CA ALA A 390 -25.39 3.21 -12.77
C ALA A 390 -24.09 3.03 -13.55
N CYS A 391 -24.19 2.76 -14.85
CA CYS A 391 -23.07 2.83 -15.78
C CYS A 391 -23.30 3.96 -16.77
N SER A 392 -22.28 4.80 -17.00
CA SER A 392 -22.35 5.95 -17.88
C SER A 392 -21.23 5.96 -18.90
N TYR A 393 -21.54 6.39 -20.12
CA TYR A 393 -20.58 6.56 -21.20
C TYR A 393 -20.96 7.76 -22.08
N GLN A 394 -19.97 8.36 -22.74
CA GLN A 394 -20.17 9.58 -23.53
C GLN A 394 -20.30 9.24 -25.01
N VAL A 395 -21.30 9.86 -25.67
CA VAL A 395 -21.52 9.77 -27.12
C VAL A 395 -21.74 11.17 -27.69
N VAL A 396 -21.06 11.47 -28.80
CA VAL A 396 -21.23 12.74 -29.51
C VAL A 396 -22.47 12.65 -30.41
N ARG A 397 -23.48 13.51 -30.17
CA ARG A 397 -24.71 13.57 -30.98
C ARG A 397 -25.09 15.01 -31.36
N ARG A 398 -25.91 15.13 -32.40
CA ARG A 398 -26.52 16.42 -32.81
C ARG A 398 -27.64 16.80 -31.85
N ARG A 399 -27.87 18.11 -31.66
CA ARG A 399 -29.00 18.62 -30.86
C ARG A 399 -30.33 18.11 -31.39
N GLU A 400 -31.23 17.80 -30.47
CA GLU A 400 -32.60 17.40 -30.83
C GLU A 400 -33.32 18.53 -31.57
N ILE A 401 -33.99 18.14 -32.66
CA ILE A 401 -34.69 19.06 -33.56
C ILE A 401 -35.76 19.86 -32.81
N ILE A 402 -36.45 19.26 -31.84
CA ILE A 402 -37.51 19.91 -31.07
C ILE A 402 -36.96 21.09 -30.25
N ILE A 403 -35.83 20.89 -29.57
CA ILE A 403 -35.18 21.93 -28.77
C ILE A 403 -34.70 23.07 -29.66
N ALA A 404 -34.14 22.74 -30.84
CA ALA A 404 -33.72 23.73 -31.83
C ALA A 404 -34.90 24.58 -32.35
N ILE A 405 -36.06 23.95 -32.59
CA ILE A 405 -37.29 24.62 -33.03
C ILE A 405 -37.82 25.57 -31.95
N ILE A 406 -37.86 25.14 -30.69
CA ILE A 406 -38.34 25.98 -29.57
C ILE A 406 -37.46 27.23 -29.42
N LEU A 407 -36.14 27.08 -29.50
CA LEU A 407 -35.20 28.20 -29.45
C LEU A 407 -35.42 29.16 -30.62
N LEU A 408 -35.65 28.64 -31.83
CA LEU A 408 -35.91 29.46 -33.02
C LEU A 408 -37.21 30.26 -32.92
N ILE A 409 -38.29 29.66 -32.42
CA ILE A 409 -39.58 30.35 -32.22
C ILE A 409 -39.42 31.51 -31.24
N ASN A 410 -38.70 31.29 -30.14
CA ASN A 410 -38.47 32.30 -29.10
C ASN A 410 -37.61 33.47 -29.61
N VAL A 411 -36.52 33.18 -30.33
CA VAL A 411 -35.63 34.20 -30.90
C VAL A 411 -36.33 34.98 -32.01
N TYR A 412 -37.12 34.32 -32.87
CA TYR A 412 -37.88 34.97 -33.95
C TYR A 412 -38.85 36.03 -33.42
N GLY A 413 -39.55 35.75 -32.31
CA GLY A 413 -40.46 36.70 -31.67
C GLY A 413 -39.76 37.97 -31.19
N GLY A 414 -38.60 37.83 -30.55
CA GLY A 414 -37.80 38.95 -30.06
C GLY A 414 -37.20 39.77 -31.20
N LEU A 415 -36.60 39.07 -32.17
CA LEU A 415 -35.97 39.66 -33.35
C LEU A 415 -36.99 40.45 -34.20
N SER A 416 -38.18 39.90 -34.43
CA SER A 416 -39.25 40.59 -35.18
C SER A 416 -39.70 41.87 -34.48
N ARG A 417 -39.79 41.89 -33.14
CA ARG A 417 -40.24 43.07 -32.40
C ARG A 417 -39.12 44.13 -32.32
N GLY A 418 -37.88 43.71 -32.11
CA GLY A 418 -36.71 44.59 -32.12
C GLY A 418 -36.48 45.26 -33.48
N LEU A 419 -36.50 44.49 -34.57
CA LEU A 419 -36.34 45.03 -35.92
C LEU A 419 -37.46 46.02 -36.30
N ARG A 420 -38.69 45.82 -35.83
CA ARG A 420 -39.79 46.78 -36.04
C ARG A 420 -39.59 48.11 -35.34
N LEU A 421 -38.83 48.15 -34.26
CA LEU A 421 -38.48 49.39 -33.55
C LEU A 421 -37.28 50.09 -34.20
N ILE A 422 -36.26 49.31 -34.57
CA ILE A 422 -34.96 49.83 -35.01
C ILE A 422 -35.01 50.30 -36.48
N ILE A 423 -35.72 49.60 -37.36
CA ILE A 423 -35.73 49.90 -38.80
C ILE A 423 -36.33 51.27 -39.14
N PRO A 424 -37.42 51.74 -38.50
CA PRO A 424 -37.90 53.11 -38.68
C PRO A 424 -36.88 54.16 -38.22
N LEU A 425 -36.15 53.91 -37.13
CA LEU A 425 -35.13 54.82 -36.59
C LEU A 425 -33.90 54.90 -37.50
N ILE A 426 -33.38 53.75 -37.93
CA ILE A 426 -32.28 53.67 -38.90
C ILE A 426 -32.71 54.27 -40.24
N GLY A 427 -33.93 53.98 -40.69
CA GLY A 427 -34.53 54.59 -41.88
C GLY A 427 -34.56 56.10 -41.81
N SER A 428 -34.99 56.65 -40.66
CA SER A 428 -34.99 58.10 -40.42
C SER A 428 -33.58 58.70 -40.36
N LEU A 429 -32.61 57.99 -39.77
CA LEU A 429 -31.21 58.41 -39.70
C LEU A 429 -30.53 58.39 -41.06
N ILE A 430 -30.67 57.31 -41.82
CA ILE A 430 -30.14 57.18 -43.18
C ILE A 430 -30.73 58.27 -44.07
N TYR A 431 -32.05 58.51 -44.00
CA TYR A 431 -32.67 59.58 -44.77
C TYR A 431 -32.25 60.98 -44.29
N PHE A 432 -32.02 61.16 -42.99
CA PHE A 432 -31.46 62.39 -42.44
C PHE A 432 -30.05 62.65 -42.95
N PHE A 433 -29.19 61.62 -43.04
CA PHE A 433 -27.86 61.73 -43.63
C PHE A 433 -27.89 61.93 -45.14
N ILE A 434 -28.79 61.27 -45.88
CA ILE A 434 -29.01 61.50 -47.31
C ILE A 434 -29.48 62.94 -47.57
N ARG A 435 -30.43 63.44 -46.76
CA ARG A 435 -30.94 64.82 -46.84
C ARG A 435 -29.87 65.85 -46.44
N LYS A 436 -28.98 65.50 -45.50
CA LYS A 436 -27.84 66.32 -45.08
C LYS A 436 -26.73 66.34 -46.15
N TYR A 437 -26.50 65.23 -46.84
CA TYR A 437 -25.56 65.14 -47.97
C TYR A 437 -26.09 65.90 -49.18
N GLN A 438 -27.39 65.83 -49.46
CA GLN A 438 -28.04 66.64 -50.51
C GLN A 438 -28.10 68.14 -50.19
N ASN A 439 -28.13 68.54 -48.91
CA ASN A 439 -28.10 69.94 -48.48
C ASN A 439 -26.67 70.48 -48.21
N SER A 440 -25.62 69.72 -48.52
CA SER A 440 -24.23 70.07 -48.23
C SER A 440 -23.62 71.15 -49.15
N THR A 441 -24.38 71.75 -50.07
CA THR A 441 -23.92 72.84 -50.95
C THR A 441 -24.36 74.24 -50.53
N ILE A 442 -24.80 74.48 -49.28
CA ILE A 442 -24.94 75.85 -48.72
C ILE A 442 -24.47 75.90 -47.26
N ILE A 443 -23.64 76.90 -46.96
CA ILE A 443 -22.69 77.04 -45.84
C ILE A 443 -23.29 77.58 -44.52
N HIS A 444 -22.62 77.19 -43.41
CA HIS A 444 -22.52 77.71 -42.02
C HIS A 444 -23.76 78.27 -41.27
N GLU A 445 -24.07 77.63 -40.13
CA GLU A 445 -23.90 78.31 -38.83
C GLU A 445 -23.73 77.32 -37.66
N LEU A 446 -22.68 77.55 -36.87
CA LEU A 446 -22.35 76.88 -35.62
C LEU A 446 -23.18 77.52 -34.49
N ARG A 447 -24.26 76.85 -34.06
CA ARG A 447 -24.89 77.11 -32.75
C ARG A 447 -25.01 75.82 -31.93
N SER A 448 -24.57 75.95 -30.69
CA SER A 448 -24.15 74.94 -29.73
C SER A 448 -24.93 73.61 -29.73
N ILE A 449 -24.16 72.52 -29.76
CA ILE A 449 -24.61 71.13 -29.61
C ILE A 449 -25.44 70.94 -28.32
N ALA A 450 -25.19 71.73 -27.27
CA ALA A 450 -25.93 71.71 -26.00
C ALA A 450 -27.40 72.16 -26.12
N SER A 451 -27.70 73.21 -26.90
CA SER A 451 -29.08 73.72 -27.08
C SER A 451 -29.91 72.84 -28.02
N ARG A 452 -29.23 72.18 -28.99
CA ARG A 452 -29.81 71.11 -29.82
C ARG A 452 -30.06 69.85 -29.01
N ARG A 453 -29.17 69.48 -28.09
CA ARG A 453 -29.40 68.38 -27.12
C ARG A 453 -30.61 68.66 -26.25
N LYS A 454 -30.77 69.88 -25.73
CA LYS A 454 -31.89 70.24 -24.84
C LYS A 454 -33.23 70.28 -25.57
N ARG A 455 -33.28 70.79 -26.80
CA ARG A 455 -34.49 70.71 -27.66
C ARG A 455 -34.79 69.29 -28.09
N PHE A 456 -33.79 68.52 -28.50
CA PHE A 456 -33.98 67.11 -28.83
C PHE A 456 -34.42 66.28 -27.63
N LEU A 457 -33.87 66.53 -26.43
CA LEU A 457 -34.31 65.93 -25.17
C LEU A 457 -35.74 66.34 -24.83
N ASN A 458 -36.12 67.60 -24.99
CA ASN A 458 -37.50 68.04 -24.77
C ASN A 458 -38.47 67.45 -25.80
N ASP A 459 -38.11 67.42 -27.08
CA ASP A 459 -38.93 66.79 -28.13
C ASP A 459 -39.04 65.28 -27.90
N LEU A 460 -37.96 64.62 -27.45
CA LEU A 460 -37.96 63.20 -27.12
C LEU A 460 -38.81 62.92 -25.88
N VAL A 461 -38.72 63.76 -24.84
CA VAL A 461 -39.57 63.68 -23.64
C VAL A 461 -41.04 63.92 -24.00
N GLN A 462 -41.35 64.92 -24.83
CA GLN A 462 -42.73 65.17 -25.30
C GLN A 462 -43.25 64.04 -26.17
N THR A 463 -42.40 63.46 -27.02
CA THR A 463 -42.75 62.29 -27.84
C THR A 463 -43.01 61.09 -26.95
N ILE A 464 -42.18 60.83 -25.92
CA ILE A 464 -42.37 59.76 -24.94
C ILE A 464 -43.66 59.96 -24.13
N LEU A 465 -43.97 61.19 -23.72
CA LEU A 465 -45.19 61.54 -23.00
C LEU A 465 -46.47 61.37 -23.84
N ALA A 466 -46.35 61.46 -25.17
CA ALA A 466 -47.43 61.27 -26.12
C ALA A 466 -47.61 59.80 -26.59
N ILE A 467 -46.74 58.87 -26.20
CA ILE A 467 -46.84 57.46 -26.57
C ILE A 467 -48.09 56.82 -25.95
N ASN A 468 -48.97 56.31 -26.82
CA ASN A 468 -50.10 55.47 -26.45
C ASN A 468 -50.00 54.11 -27.18
N LEU A 469 -49.49 53.10 -26.46
CA LEU A 469 -49.29 51.73 -26.95
C LEU A 469 -50.59 50.90 -27.00
N PHE A 470 -51.69 51.40 -26.43
CA PHE A 470 -52.99 50.71 -26.33
C PHE A 470 -54.10 51.43 -27.11
N LYS A 471 -53.73 52.15 -28.18
CA LYS A 471 -54.65 52.95 -28.99
C LYS A 471 -55.77 52.09 -29.60
N SER A 472 -57.02 52.38 -29.25
CA SER A 472 -58.22 51.79 -29.91
C SER A 472 -58.77 52.72 -30.99
N LEU A 473 -59.62 52.19 -31.87
CA LEU A 473 -60.27 52.91 -32.96
C LEU A 473 -61.37 53.90 -32.50
N THR A 474 -61.76 53.85 -31.22
CA THR A 474 -62.88 54.65 -30.67
C THR A 474 -62.37 55.92 -30.01
N SER A 475 -62.78 57.07 -30.54
CA SER A 475 -62.36 58.42 -30.14
C SER A 475 -63.18 58.96 -28.95
N ASP A 476 -62.97 58.44 -27.74
CA ASP A 476 -63.48 59.05 -26.51
C ASP A 476 -62.33 59.53 -25.60
N ARG A 477 -62.47 60.74 -25.03
CA ARG A 477 -61.44 61.43 -24.24
C ARG A 477 -61.10 60.68 -22.94
N THR A 478 -62.07 59.97 -22.35
CA THR A 478 -61.85 59.15 -21.15
C THR A 478 -61.10 57.85 -21.48
N SER A 479 -61.39 57.24 -22.63
CA SER A 479 -60.71 56.05 -23.13
C SER A 479 -59.25 56.33 -23.46
N GLU A 480 -58.96 57.50 -24.04
CA GLU A 480 -57.60 57.91 -24.40
C GLU A 480 -56.71 58.12 -23.16
N HIS A 481 -57.30 58.65 -22.07
CA HIS A 481 -56.59 58.81 -20.80
C HIS A 481 -56.24 57.45 -20.16
N LYS A 482 -57.18 56.50 -20.14
CA LYS A 482 -56.93 55.13 -19.64
C LYS A 482 -55.86 54.40 -20.44
N GLN A 483 -55.89 54.54 -21.76
CA GLN A 483 -54.88 53.93 -22.64
C GLN A 483 -53.47 54.51 -22.41
N LYS A 484 -53.36 55.82 -22.11
CA LYS A 484 -52.10 56.44 -21.72
C LYS A 484 -51.60 55.92 -20.37
N ILE A 485 -52.49 55.67 -19.40
CA ILE A 485 -52.13 55.03 -18.12
C ILE A 485 -51.65 53.59 -18.35
N TYR A 486 -52.37 52.78 -19.15
CA TYR A 486 -51.94 51.42 -19.51
C TYR A 486 -50.56 51.42 -20.16
N SER A 487 -50.31 52.38 -21.05
CA SER A 487 -49.01 52.51 -21.73
C SER A 487 -47.87 52.84 -20.75
N ARG A 488 -48.12 53.69 -19.75
CA ARG A 488 -47.13 54.06 -18.72
C ARG A 488 -46.82 52.90 -17.78
N VAL A 489 -47.85 52.24 -17.25
CA VAL A 489 -47.70 51.08 -16.37
C VAL A 489 -46.98 49.93 -17.09
N TYR A 490 -47.35 49.68 -18.35
CA TYR A 490 -46.66 48.72 -19.20
C TYR A 490 -45.17 49.04 -19.35
N LEU A 491 -44.82 50.29 -19.69
CA LEU A 491 -43.42 50.68 -19.91
C LEU A 491 -42.58 50.58 -18.62
N ILE A 492 -43.12 51.01 -17.47
CA ILE A 492 -42.42 50.94 -16.18
C ILE A 492 -42.16 49.48 -15.79
N LEU A 493 -43.19 48.64 -15.84
CA LEU A 493 -43.06 47.20 -15.52
C LEU A 493 -42.14 46.48 -16.51
N PHE A 494 -42.25 46.81 -17.79
CA PHE A 494 -41.41 46.20 -18.82
C PHE A 494 -39.93 46.53 -18.60
N ILE A 495 -39.59 47.80 -18.34
CA ILE A 495 -38.21 48.24 -18.12
C ILE A 495 -37.67 47.70 -16.80
N SER A 496 -38.46 47.71 -15.72
CA SER A 496 -38.00 47.21 -14.41
C SER A 496 -37.77 45.71 -14.42
N ILE A 497 -38.71 44.91 -14.94
CA ILE A 497 -38.57 43.45 -15.01
C ILE A 497 -37.42 43.06 -15.93
N LEU A 498 -37.31 43.69 -17.11
CA LEU A 498 -36.20 43.43 -18.02
C LEU A 498 -34.84 43.79 -17.39
N GLY A 499 -34.77 44.92 -16.67
CA GLY A 499 -33.56 45.34 -15.96
C GLY A 499 -33.16 44.37 -14.84
N ILE A 500 -34.12 43.92 -14.03
CA ILE A 500 -33.89 42.95 -12.95
C ILE A 500 -33.43 41.61 -13.52
N VAL A 501 -34.10 41.09 -14.55
CA VAL A 501 -33.72 39.81 -15.17
C VAL A 501 -32.33 39.90 -15.80
N MET A 502 -31.98 41.01 -16.45
CA MET A 502 -30.65 41.20 -17.03
C MET A 502 -29.56 41.32 -15.96
N PHE A 503 -29.82 42.07 -14.88
CA PHE A 503 -28.89 42.20 -13.75
C PHE A 503 -28.67 40.86 -13.04
N TYR A 504 -29.76 40.15 -12.75
CA TYR A 504 -29.72 38.82 -12.12
C TYR A 504 -28.98 37.80 -13.00
N SER A 505 -29.30 37.76 -14.30
CA SER A 505 -28.62 36.87 -15.27
C SER A 505 -27.14 37.22 -15.44
N SER A 506 -26.75 38.48 -15.24
CA SER A 506 -25.34 38.91 -15.32
C SER A 506 -24.53 38.61 -14.07
N ILE A 507 -25.18 38.41 -12.91
CA ILE A 507 -24.50 38.23 -11.62
C ILE A 507 -24.36 36.76 -11.25
N ILE A 508 -25.31 35.90 -11.64
CA ILE A 508 -25.20 34.48 -11.34
C ILE A 508 -24.12 33.83 -12.21
N GLY A 509 -22.99 33.53 -11.58
CA GLY A 509 -22.00 32.61 -12.12
C GLY A 509 -22.60 31.21 -12.17
N ARG A 510 -22.50 30.54 -13.32
CA ARG A 510 -22.84 29.12 -13.42
C ARG A 510 -21.60 28.30 -13.10
N VAL A 511 -21.77 27.24 -12.31
CA VAL A 511 -20.75 26.22 -12.10
C VAL A 511 -20.78 25.31 -13.31
N ILE A 512 -19.73 25.34 -14.12
CA ILE A 512 -19.54 24.39 -15.22
C ILE A 512 -18.41 23.46 -14.80
N ARG A 513 -18.66 22.15 -14.93
CA ARG A 513 -17.62 21.14 -14.85
C ARG A 513 -16.95 21.06 -16.22
N LYS A 514 -15.68 21.44 -16.29
CA LYS A 514 -14.86 21.21 -17.48
C LYS A 514 -14.04 19.95 -17.29
N THR A 515 -13.95 19.17 -18.35
CA THR A 515 -13.10 17.99 -18.42
C THR A 515 -11.88 18.33 -19.26
N HIS A 516 -10.69 18.24 -18.67
CA HIS A 516 -9.44 18.21 -19.40
C HIS A 516 -9.08 16.75 -19.67
N LEU A 517 -9.00 16.38 -20.95
CA LEU A 517 -8.58 15.03 -21.36
C LEU A 517 -7.06 14.94 -21.31
N GLN A 518 -6.54 13.81 -20.83
CA GLN A 518 -5.11 13.45 -20.79
C GLN A 518 -4.20 14.59 -20.31
N PRO A 519 -4.37 15.07 -19.06
CA PRO A 519 -3.54 16.14 -18.50
C PRO A 519 -2.07 15.71 -18.41
N SER A 520 -1.14 16.61 -18.72
CA SER A 520 0.25 16.47 -18.28
C SER A 520 0.39 16.72 -16.77
N ILE A 521 1.56 16.41 -16.21
CA ILE A 521 1.82 16.70 -14.79
C ILE A 521 1.78 18.20 -14.50
N GLU A 522 2.30 19.01 -15.43
CA GLU A 522 2.25 20.46 -15.36
C GLU A 522 0.81 20.97 -15.49
N ASP A 523 0.00 20.37 -16.37
CA ASP A 523 -1.42 20.72 -16.52
C ASP A 523 -2.18 20.46 -15.22
N TYR A 524 -1.94 19.30 -14.59
CA TYR A 524 -2.56 18.95 -13.31
C TYR A 524 -2.16 19.91 -12.19
N GLU A 525 -0.85 20.17 -12.01
CA GLU A 525 -0.37 21.08 -10.98
C GLU A 525 -0.87 22.51 -11.22
N HIS A 526 -0.94 22.94 -12.48
CA HIS A 526 -1.52 24.23 -12.84
C HIS A 526 -3.02 24.31 -12.52
N LEU A 527 -3.79 23.26 -12.85
CA LEU A 527 -5.22 23.17 -12.53
C LEU A 527 -5.46 23.20 -11.03
N LEU A 528 -4.68 22.43 -10.25
CA LEU A 528 -4.79 22.37 -8.80
C LEU A 528 -4.47 23.73 -8.15
N ASN A 529 -3.45 24.44 -8.66
CA ASN A 529 -3.10 25.79 -8.20
C ASN A 529 -4.21 26.82 -8.48
N LEU A 530 -4.89 26.72 -9.63
CA LEU A 530 -6.01 27.59 -9.97
C LEU A 530 -7.30 27.23 -9.23
N HIS A 531 -7.50 25.94 -8.93
CA HIS A 531 -8.75 25.37 -8.41
C HIS A 531 -8.50 24.34 -7.30
N PRO A 532 -8.07 24.77 -6.09
CA PRO A 532 -7.64 23.85 -5.03
C PRO A 532 -8.71 22.86 -4.58
N ASP A 533 -9.96 23.31 -4.45
CA ASP A 533 -11.06 22.51 -3.87
C ASP A 533 -11.97 21.86 -4.94
N GLY A 534 -11.59 21.96 -6.22
CA GLY A 534 -12.49 21.66 -7.33
C GLY A 534 -11.96 20.74 -8.40
N VAL A 535 -10.72 20.23 -8.29
CA VAL A 535 -10.06 19.36 -9.29
C VAL A 535 -10.17 17.90 -8.87
N ASP A 536 -10.79 17.09 -9.72
CA ASP A 536 -10.96 15.65 -9.55
C ASP A 536 -10.35 14.92 -10.75
N CYS A 537 -9.24 14.21 -10.50
CA CYS A 537 -8.49 13.48 -11.51
C CYS A 537 -8.46 11.99 -11.15
N PRO A 538 -9.42 11.19 -11.63
CA PRO A 538 -9.43 9.76 -11.37
C PRO A 538 -8.22 9.06 -12.01
N CYS A 539 -7.56 8.18 -11.25
CA CYS A 539 -6.49 7.33 -11.76
C CYS A 539 -7.06 6.22 -12.65
N THR A 540 -6.34 5.86 -13.72
CA THR A 540 -6.65 4.67 -14.53
C THR A 540 -6.16 3.38 -13.87
N ARG A 541 -5.09 3.46 -13.07
CA ARG A 541 -4.62 2.39 -12.19
C ARG A 541 -4.76 2.79 -10.74
N ILE A 542 -5.60 2.07 -10.01
CA ILE A 542 -5.91 2.36 -8.60
C ILE A 542 -4.95 1.66 -7.65
N SER A 543 -4.44 0.48 -8.04
CA SER A 543 -3.43 -0.28 -7.30
C SER A 543 -2.07 -0.05 -7.94
N ILE A 544 -1.19 0.67 -7.25
CA ILE A 544 0.13 1.05 -7.74
C ILE A 544 1.19 0.44 -6.80
N PRO A 545 2.01 -0.51 -7.28
CA PRO A 545 3.10 -1.07 -6.47
C PRO A 545 4.07 0.00 -5.96
N TYR A 546 4.53 -0.11 -4.71
CA TYR A 546 5.45 0.86 -4.13
C TYR A 546 6.77 0.94 -4.90
N ASN A 547 7.28 -0.19 -5.42
CA ASN A 547 8.50 -0.22 -6.25
C ASN A 547 8.43 0.65 -7.52
N THR A 548 7.24 1.11 -7.91
CA THR A 548 7.08 1.93 -9.10
C THR A 548 7.50 3.38 -8.85
N PHE A 549 7.23 3.91 -7.65
CA PHE A 549 7.51 5.31 -7.31
C PHE A 549 8.46 5.47 -6.13
N VAL A 550 8.72 4.44 -5.32
CA VAL A 550 9.81 4.42 -4.32
C VAL A 550 11.07 3.99 -5.05
N THR A 551 11.89 4.96 -5.44
CA THR A 551 13.07 4.74 -6.27
C THR A 551 14.27 4.27 -5.46
N GLN A 552 14.35 4.65 -4.19
CA GLN A 552 15.36 4.17 -3.25
C GLN A 552 14.72 3.94 -1.88
N LEU A 553 14.90 2.75 -1.33
CA LEU A 553 14.67 2.42 0.06
C LEU A 553 15.66 1.32 0.41
N LYS A 554 16.73 1.67 1.13
CA LYS A 554 17.73 0.72 1.59
C LYS A 554 18.43 1.24 2.85
N VAL A 555 19.02 0.33 3.61
CA VAL A 555 20.04 0.68 4.60
C VAL A 555 21.28 1.12 3.85
N ASP A 556 21.80 2.29 4.18
CA ASP A 556 23.00 2.84 3.53
C ASP A 556 24.26 2.35 4.23
N LEU A 557 24.21 2.30 5.56
CA LEU A 557 25.31 1.83 6.40
C LEU A 557 24.78 1.05 7.61
N TYR A 558 25.36 -0.13 7.85
CA TYR A 558 25.27 -0.84 9.11
C TYR A 558 26.49 -0.51 9.99
N HIS A 559 26.33 -0.71 11.29
CA HIS A 559 27.36 -0.47 12.29
C HIS A 559 28.65 -1.21 11.91
N GLN A 560 29.80 -0.59 12.16
CA GLN A 560 31.11 -1.15 11.79
C GLN A 560 31.39 -2.53 12.38
N ALA A 561 30.76 -2.86 13.52
CA ALA A 561 30.82 -4.18 14.13
C ALA A 561 30.21 -5.31 13.25
N CYS A 562 29.32 -4.97 12.32
CA CYS A 562 28.68 -5.90 11.40
C CYS A 562 29.36 -5.96 10.02
N THR A 563 30.21 -4.98 9.70
CA THR A 563 30.79 -4.81 8.35
C THR A 563 32.31 -4.95 8.33
N THR A 564 32.96 -4.76 9.47
CA THR A 564 34.42 -4.86 9.62
C THR A 564 34.78 -6.08 10.44
N ASP A 565 35.91 -6.69 10.14
CA ASP A 565 36.47 -7.83 10.89
C ASP A 565 37.30 -7.37 12.12
N VAL A 566 37.14 -6.12 12.56
CA VAL A 566 37.94 -5.53 13.65
C VAL A 566 37.79 -6.30 14.95
N ILE A 567 36.55 -6.66 15.32
CA ILE A 567 36.27 -7.40 16.55
C ILE A 567 36.87 -8.79 16.46
N GLU A 568 36.64 -9.48 15.34
CA GLU A 568 37.16 -10.81 15.07
C GLU A 568 38.70 -10.84 15.11
N ARG A 569 39.38 -9.99 14.33
CA ARG A 569 40.85 -9.87 14.32
C ARG A 569 41.43 -9.51 15.68
N THR A 570 40.69 -8.77 16.50
CA THR A 570 41.14 -8.40 17.85
C THR A 570 41.04 -9.58 18.81
N LEU A 571 39.99 -10.39 18.70
CA LEU A 571 39.67 -11.43 19.68
C LEU A 571 40.20 -12.83 19.34
N ILE A 572 40.50 -13.14 18.07
CA ILE A 572 40.98 -14.47 17.61
C ILE A 572 42.42 -14.81 18.07
N MET A 573 43.18 -13.86 18.62
CA MET A 573 44.62 -14.04 18.91
C MET A 573 44.96 -15.22 19.86
N GLY A 574 45.94 -16.06 19.49
CA GLY A 574 46.42 -17.21 20.29
C GLY A 574 45.98 -18.57 19.76
N SER A 575 46.60 -19.67 20.22
CA SER A 575 46.35 -21.04 19.74
C SER A 575 44.87 -21.48 19.84
N ILE A 576 44.42 -22.22 18.81
CA ILE A 576 43.17 -23.00 18.74
C ILE A 576 43.34 -24.36 19.46
N ILE A 577 44.60 -24.79 19.66
CA ILE A 577 44.98 -26.07 20.24
C ILE A 577 45.07 -25.94 21.77
N ASP A 578 43.94 -26.25 22.40
CA ASP A 578 43.73 -27.00 23.64
C ASP A 578 44.41 -26.57 24.96
N PRO A 579 43.60 -26.44 26.02
CA PRO A 579 43.74 -27.43 27.10
C PRO A 579 42.40 -28.08 27.47
N ALA A 580 42.04 -29.17 26.81
CA ALA A 580 41.03 -30.14 27.24
C ALA A 580 41.45 -30.88 28.52
N THR A 581 42.37 -30.37 29.34
CA THR A 581 42.90 -31.13 30.47
C THR A 581 43.01 -30.40 31.80
N THR A 582 42.72 -29.09 31.92
CA THR A 582 42.88 -28.42 33.23
C THR A 582 41.91 -27.27 33.42
N TYR A 583 40.82 -27.55 34.17
CA TYR A 583 39.99 -26.57 34.88
C TYR A 583 39.74 -25.26 34.13
N THR A 584 38.88 -25.29 33.12
CA THR A 584 38.37 -24.07 32.50
C THR A 584 37.46 -23.36 33.50
N ASN A 585 38.00 -22.32 34.14
CA ASN A 585 37.19 -21.40 34.91
C ASN A 585 36.18 -20.75 33.95
N ARG A 586 34.89 -21.06 34.11
CA ARG A 586 33.76 -20.57 33.28
C ARG A 586 33.73 -19.03 33.15
N ILE A 587 34.38 -18.32 34.08
CA ILE A 587 34.49 -16.85 34.09
C ILE A 587 35.58 -16.35 33.13
N ASN A 588 36.54 -17.19 32.74
CA ASN A 588 37.64 -16.83 31.84
C ASN A 588 37.11 -16.48 30.44
N PHE A 589 37.36 -15.25 30.01
CA PHE A 589 37.00 -14.76 28.69
C PHE A 589 37.48 -15.67 27.55
N GLN A 590 38.63 -16.33 27.70
CA GLN A 590 39.17 -17.24 26.68
C GLN A 590 38.21 -18.39 26.34
N SER A 591 37.41 -18.86 27.29
CA SER A 591 36.49 -19.99 27.12
C SER A 591 35.29 -19.66 26.22
N TRP A 592 34.87 -18.40 26.16
CA TRP A 592 33.63 -18.00 25.47
C TRP A 592 33.82 -16.90 24.41
N ARG A 593 35.06 -16.41 24.20
CA ARG A 593 35.37 -15.34 23.23
C ARG A 593 34.92 -15.64 21.80
N PHE A 594 35.04 -16.89 21.35
CA PHE A 594 34.68 -17.27 19.99
C PHE A 594 33.17 -17.29 19.80
N SER A 595 32.46 -17.84 20.78
CA SER A 595 31.01 -17.85 20.82
C SER A 595 30.43 -16.43 20.93
N PHE A 596 31.15 -15.49 21.57
CA PHE A 596 30.82 -14.06 21.53
C PHE A 596 30.94 -13.47 20.12
N ILE A 597 32.02 -13.75 19.39
CA ILE A 597 32.24 -13.27 18.01
C ILE A 597 31.15 -13.83 17.09
N ASP A 598 30.98 -15.15 17.09
CA ASP A 598 29.97 -15.84 16.27
C ASP A 598 28.57 -15.31 16.57
N GLY A 599 28.22 -15.13 17.84
CA GLY A 599 26.92 -14.61 18.20
C GLY A 599 26.68 -13.16 17.79
N LEU A 600 27.70 -12.30 17.83
CA LEU A 600 27.58 -10.94 17.29
C LEU A 600 27.38 -10.96 15.77
N ASN A 601 28.17 -11.74 15.04
CA ASN A 601 28.06 -11.87 13.58
C ASN A 601 26.68 -12.39 13.17
N ARG A 602 26.13 -13.38 13.88
CA ARG A 602 24.78 -13.89 13.62
C ARG A 602 23.69 -12.87 13.88
N LEU A 603 23.81 -12.06 14.93
CA LEU A 603 22.85 -10.97 15.19
C LEU A 603 22.89 -9.91 14.08
N CYS A 604 24.09 -9.59 13.57
CA CYS A 604 24.28 -8.69 12.44
C CYS A 604 23.64 -9.23 11.15
N HIS A 605 23.94 -10.48 10.76
CA HIS A 605 23.36 -11.10 9.57
C HIS A 605 21.83 -11.21 9.67
N LEU A 606 21.31 -11.62 10.84
CA LEU A 606 19.88 -11.72 11.04
C LEU A 606 19.17 -10.36 10.93
N ALA A 607 19.82 -9.29 11.39
CA ALA A 607 19.32 -7.93 11.23
C ALA A 607 19.30 -7.52 9.74
N GLU A 608 20.39 -7.74 9.02
CA GLU A 608 20.50 -7.43 7.59
C GLU A 608 19.48 -8.19 6.74
N ASP A 609 19.34 -9.49 6.96
CA ASP A 609 18.39 -10.32 6.22
C ASP A 609 16.95 -9.90 6.54
N SER A 610 16.64 -9.64 7.81
CA SER A 610 15.28 -9.24 8.21
C SER A 610 14.86 -7.92 7.58
N ILE A 611 15.75 -6.93 7.52
CA ILE A 611 15.41 -5.63 6.96
C ILE A 611 15.36 -5.65 5.44
N THR A 612 16.27 -6.39 4.78
CA THR A 612 16.30 -6.51 3.32
C THR A 612 15.01 -7.15 2.82
N ASN A 613 14.61 -8.26 3.43
CA ASN A 613 13.38 -8.95 3.03
C ASN A 613 12.11 -8.14 3.33
N ASP A 614 12.03 -7.44 4.47
CA ASP A 614 10.88 -6.58 4.79
C ASP A 614 10.77 -5.39 3.82
N ILE A 615 11.91 -4.82 3.37
CA ILE A 615 11.95 -3.80 2.33
C ILE A 615 11.45 -4.37 1.00
N GLU A 616 11.94 -5.54 0.57
CA GLU A 616 11.49 -6.18 -0.66
C GLU A 616 9.98 -6.46 -0.64
N ALA A 617 9.46 -6.97 0.48
CA ALA A 617 8.04 -7.21 0.68
C ALA A 617 7.22 -5.92 0.64
N PHE A 618 7.71 -4.83 1.24
CA PHE A 618 7.06 -3.52 1.19
C PHE A 618 7.07 -2.94 -0.23
N LEU A 619 8.21 -2.99 -0.93
CA LEU A 619 8.31 -2.51 -2.31
C LEU A 619 7.42 -3.31 -3.27
N ALA A 620 7.23 -4.61 -2.99
CA ALA A 620 6.26 -5.47 -3.67
C ALA A 620 4.81 -5.29 -3.17
N SER A 621 4.52 -4.46 -2.17
CA SER A 621 3.14 -4.15 -1.80
C SER A 621 2.56 -3.02 -2.66
N THR A 622 1.25 -2.79 -2.61
CA THR A 622 0.58 -1.76 -3.43
C THR A 622 -0.04 -0.65 -2.59
N MET A 623 0.12 0.58 -3.09
CA MET A 623 -0.66 1.74 -2.66
C MET A 623 -2.00 1.74 -3.41
N LEU A 624 -3.08 1.98 -2.68
CA LEU A 624 -4.42 2.14 -3.25
C LEU A 624 -4.77 3.63 -3.34
N THR A 625 -4.92 4.14 -4.56
CA THR A 625 -5.37 5.52 -4.78
C THR A 625 -6.31 5.63 -5.96
N TYR A 626 -7.52 6.14 -5.71
CA TYR A 626 -8.57 6.25 -6.73
C TYR A 626 -8.55 7.59 -7.46
N GLN A 627 -7.94 8.60 -6.84
CA GLN A 627 -7.70 9.93 -7.38
C GLN A 627 -6.21 10.21 -7.34
N LEU A 628 -5.75 11.05 -8.26
CA LEU A 628 -4.39 11.53 -8.21
C LEU A 628 -4.21 12.38 -6.94
N ILE A 629 -3.29 11.97 -6.08
CA ILE A 629 -3.00 12.65 -4.80
C ILE A 629 -2.17 13.90 -5.10
N PRO A 630 -2.47 15.07 -4.52
CA PRO A 630 -1.60 16.25 -4.63
C PRO A 630 -0.16 15.96 -4.17
N ARG A 631 0.85 16.53 -4.85
CA ARG A 631 2.28 16.29 -4.55
C ARG A 631 2.62 16.48 -3.06
N ILE A 632 2.18 17.59 -2.46
CA ILE A 632 2.44 17.88 -1.03
C ILE A 632 1.84 16.80 -0.12
N GLN A 633 0.63 16.33 -0.44
CA GLN A 633 -0.02 15.26 0.33
C GLN A 633 0.69 13.92 0.11
N PHE A 634 1.07 13.61 -1.12
CA PHE A 634 1.86 12.43 -1.44
C PHE A 634 3.17 12.41 -0.66
N ASP A 635 3.95 13.50 -0.66
CA ASP A 635 5.22 13.59 0.05
C ASP A 635 5.03 13.38 1.55
N ASN A 636 3.98 13.96 2.14
CA ASN A 636 3.65 13.80 3.56
C ASN A 636 3.24 12.36 3.91
N GLU A 637 2.31 11.77 3.14
CA GLU A 637 1.86 10.39 3.34
C GLU A 637 3.00 9.39 3.12
N MET A 638 3.87 9.66 2.15
CA MET A 638 5.03 8.83 1.85
C MET A 638 6.06 8.90 2.97
N ASN A 639 6.37 10.09 3.48
CA ASN A 639 7.25 10.25 4.63
C ASN A 639 6.73 9.47 5.85
N ILE A 640 5.42 9.53 6.13
CA ILE A 640 4.80 8.75 7.21
C ILE A 640 4.91 7.24 6.94
N THR A 641 4.62 6.81 5.73
CA THR A 641 4.66 5.39 5.33
C THR A 641 6.07 4.82 5.42
N LEU A 642 7.06 5.51 4.86
CA LEU A 642 8.46 5.09 4.91
C LEU A 642 9.01 5.10 6.33
N ASN A 643 8.66 6.11 7.16
CA ASN A 643 9.04 6.12 8.57
C ASN A 643 8.41 4.95 9.34
N ARG A 644 7.16 4.57 9.02
CA ARG A 644 6.52 3.39 9.60
C ARG A 644 7.28 2.12 9.22
N VAL A 645 7.68 1.96 7.96
CA VAL A 645 8.47 0.79 7.52
C VAL A 645 9.79 0.72 8.30
N LYS A 646 10.54 1.84 8.34
CA LYS A 646 11.82 1.95 9.08
C LYS A 646 11.72 1.60 10.57
N LEU A 647 10.57 1.81 11.20
CA LEU A 647 10.34 1.51 12.62
C LEU A 647 9.71 0.13 12.86
N SER A 648 8.87 -0.35 11.95
CA SER A 648 8.09 -1.58 12.15
C SER A 648 8.98 -2.82 12.23
N THR A 649 9.99 -2.92 11.37
CA THR A 649 10.90 -4.08 11.35
C THR A 649 11.79 -4.15 12.60
N PRO A 650 12.47 -3.08 13.05
CA PRO A 650 13.19 -3.10 14.33
C PRO A 650 12.33 -3.42 15.54
N ILE A 651 11.07 -2.95 15.58
CA ILE A 651 10.13 -3.27 16.65
C ILE A 651 9.80 -4.78 16.64
N ALA A 652 9.52 -5.35 15.46
CA ALA A 652 9.25 -6.78 15.33
C ALA A 652 10.48 -7.62 15.72
N PHE A 653 11.67 -7.22 15.26
CA PHE A 653 12.96 -7.81 15.60
C PHE A 653 13.17 -7.84 17.14
N THR A 654 12.98 -6.70 17.79
CA THR A 654 13.11 -6.55 19.25
C THR A 654 12.12 -7.42 20.02
N ARG A 655 10.87 -7.51 19.57
CA ARG A 655 9.84 -8.34 20.23
C ARG A 655 10.19 -9.82 20.22
N ILE A 656 10.71 -10.34 19.09
CA ILE A 656 11.13 -11.73 18.99
C ILE A 656 12.35 -11.98 19.88
N LEU A 657 13.34 -11.07 19.86
CA LEU A 657 14.51 -11.14 20.73
C LEU A 657 14.12 -11.18 22.22
N GLU A 658 13.22 -10.29 22.65
CA GLU A 658 12.73 -10.27 24.04
C GLU A 658 11.98 -11.55 24.42
N LEU A 659 11.13 -12.07 23.54
CA LEU A 659 10.42 -13.32 23.78
C LEU A 659 11.39 -14.49 23.99
N LEU A 660 12.43 -14.58 23.17
CA LEU A 660 13.44 -15.64 23.28
C LEU A 660 14.22 -15.52 24.59
N ARG A 661 14.64 -14.30 24.97
CA ARG A 661 15.31 -14.05 26.25
C ARG A 661 14.43 -14.45 27.45
N LEU A 662 13.14 -14.13 27.40
CA LEU A 662 12.17 -14.49 28.45
C LEU A 662 11.98 -16.00 28.55
N ILE A 663 11.84 -16.70 27.41
CA ILE A 663 11.68 -18.16 27.39
C ILE A 663 12.92 -18.84 27.99
N SER A 664 14.12 -18.39 27.63
CA SER A 664 15.37 -18.96 28.15
C SER A 664 15.47 -18.83 29.67
N GLN A 665 15.19 -17.63 30.20
CA GLN A 665 15.25 -17.37 31.63
C GLN A 665 14.12 -18.10 32.39
N ALA A 666 12.87 -17.96 31.94
CA ALA A 666 11.70 -18.47 32.68
C ALA A 666 11.64 -20.00 32.71
N ASN A 667 12.17 -20.67 31.68
CA ASN A 667 12.27 -22.13 31.66
C ASN A 667 13.57 -22.64 32.28
N ALA A 668 14.42 -21.76 32.83
CA ALA A 668 15.70 -22.14 33.43
C ALA A 668 16.54 -23.01 32.47
N LEU A 669 16.59 -22.62 31.18
CA LEU A 669 17.43 -23.33 30.22
C LEU A 669 18.89 -23.23 30.64
N ILE A 670 19.67 -24.25 30.32
CA ILE A 670 21.07 -24.36 30.74
C ILE A 670 21.95 -24.26 29.49
N ASP A 671 22.88 -23.33 29.51
CA ASP A 671 23.94 -23.22 28.50
C ASP A 671 25.16 -24.07 28.86
N VAL A 672 26.02 -24.31 27.87
CA VAL A 672 27.23 -25.13 28.04
C VAL A 672 28.20 -24.60 29.10
N PHE A 673 28.25 -23.29 29.30
CA PHE A 673 29.07 -22.66 30.34
C PHE A 673 28.39 -22.66 31.71
N SER A 674 27.13 -23.10 31.79
CA SER A 674 26.31 -23.21 33.01
C SER A 674 26.33 -21.92 33.84
N LEU A 675 26.18 -20.78 33.16
CA LEU A 675 26.28 -19.44 33.75
C LEU A 675 25.08 -19.08 34.62
N SER A 676 23.93 -19.70 34.36
CA SER A 676 22.67 -19.49 35.09
C SER A 676 22.41 -20.57 36.13
N TRP A 677 22.51 -21.84 35.74
CA TRP A 677 22.26 -23.01 36.57
C TRP A 677 23.43 -23.97 36.44
N ASN A 678 23.98 -24.41 37.57
CA ASN A 678 25.09 -25.37 37.60
C ASN A 678 24.63 -26.70 38.18
N PHE A 679 25.17 -27.80 37.66
CA PHE A 679 24.94 -29.13 38.19
C PHE A 679 25.90 -29.39 39.34
N VAL A 680 25.39 -29.81 40.49
CA VAL A 680 26.18 -30.14 41.67
C VAL A 680 25.80 -31.52 42.21
N MET A 681 26.82 -32.27 42.61
CA MET A 681 26.66 -33.53 43.32
C MET A 681 26.81 -33.28 44.81
N THR A 682 25.86 -33.78 45.59
CA THR A 682 25.89 -33.69 47.05
C THR A 682 25.87 -35.09 47.63
N GLU A 683 26.88 -35.41 48.45
CA GLU A 683 26.85 -36.64 49.23
C GLU A 683 25.93 -36.46 50.43
N ASN A 684 24.99 -37.40 50.59
CA ASN A 684 24.19 -37.52 51.79
C ASN A 684 24.27 -38.96 52.33
N SER A 685 23.75 -39.16 53.54
CA SER A 685 23.77 -40.46 54.22
C SER A 685 23.00 -41.59 53.50
N GLN A 686 22.29 -41.28 52.41
CA GLN A 686 21.55 -42.24 51.58
C GLN A 686 22.13 -42.43 50.17
N GLY A 687 23.20 -41.71 49.80
CA GLY A 687 23.86 -41.81 48.50
C GLY A 687 24.35 -40.46 47.96
N THR A 688 24.79 -40.45 46.69
CA THR A 688 25.11 -39.24 45.93
C THR A 688 23.85 -38.70 45.25
N ASN A 689 23.42 -37.50 45.65
CA ASN A 689 22.31 -36.80 45.02
C ASN A 689 22.82 -35.75 44.03
N ALA A 690 22.37 -35.86 42.78
CA ALA A 690 22.53 -34.86 41.74
C ALA A 690 21.45 -33.78 41.84
N SER A 691 21.82 -32.51 41.78
CA SER A 691 20.86 -31.39 41.73
C SER A 691 21.38 -30.23 40.91
N PHE A 692 20.48 -29.47 40.30
CA PHE A 692 20.80 -28.17 39.70
C PHE A 692 20.64 -27.06 40.73
N VAL A 693 21.63 -26.19 40.83
CA VAL A 693 21.63 -25.03 41.74
C VAL A 693 21.88 -23.77 40.92
N SER A 694 21.15 -22.71 41.24
CA SER A 694 21.33 -21.41 40.60
C SER A 694 22.73 -20.84 40.88
N VAL A 695 23.37 -20.27 39.88
CA VAL A 695 24.65 -19.57 40.03
C VAL A 695 24.37 -18.14 40.52
N SER A 696 25.04 -17.74 41.60
CA SER A 696 25.08 -16.35 42.09
C SER A 696 26.37 -15.67 41.65
N THR A 697 26.30 -14.44 41.15
CA THR A 697 27.47 -13.77 40.53
C THR A 697 28.55 -13.32 41.52
N ASN A 698 28.37 -13.48 42.83
CA ASN A 698 29.41 -13.39 43.87
C ASN A 698 28.81 -13.73 45.24
N GLN A 699 29.63 -14.11 46.23
CA GLN A 699 29.16 -14.30 47.62
C GLN A 699 28.69 -12.99 48.30
N TYR A 700 29.02 -11.83 47.71
CA TYR A 700 28.71 -10.49 48.24
C TYR A 700 27.69 -9.71 47.40
N THR A 701 27.19 -10.27 46.30
CA THR A 701 26.19 -9.60 45.43
C THR A 701 24.82 -10.23 45.64
N THR A 702 23.77 -9.41 45.62
CA THR A 702 22.36 -9.86 45.64
C THR A 702 21.87 -10.34 44.26
N CYS A 703 22.75 -10.49 43.28
CA CYS A 703 22.39 -10.78 41.89
C CYS A 703 22.49 -12.28 41.60
N SER A 704 21.34 -12.92 41.34
CA SER A 704 21.23 -14.32 40.92
C SER A 704 20.63 -14.42 39.53
N CYS A 705 21.27 -15.20 38.66
CA CYS A 705 20.78 -15.44 37.31
C CYS A 705 19.45 -16.21 37.26
N ALA A 706 19.07 -16.88 38.35
CA ALA A 706 17.75 -17.49 38.49
C ALA A 706 16.62 -16.46 38.67
N THR A 707 16.91 -15.30 39.27
CA THR A 707 15.91 -14.28 39.57
C THR A 707 15.99 -13.06 38.66
N GLU A 708 17.16 -12.77 38.09
CA GLU A 708 17.40 -11.58 37.29
C GLU A 708 18.33 -11.86 36.09
N ARG A 709 17.83 -11.73 34.87
CA ARG A 709 18.63 -11.91 33.63
C ARG A 709 19.67 -10.81 33.40
N SER A 710 19.49 -9.64 34.00
CA SER A 710 20.42 -8.51 33.89
C SER A 710 21.71 -8.72 34.70
N CYS A 711 21.77 -9.78 35.53
CA CYS A 711 22.99 -10.09 36.25
C CYS A 711 24.14 -10.31 35.28
N SER A 712 25.21 -9.58 35.53
CA SER A 712 26.43 -9.66 34.76
C SER A 712 27.63 -9.33 35.65
N MET A 713 28.79 -9.79 35.24
CA MET A 713 30.08 -9.46 35.83
C MET A 713 31.05 -9.01 34.75
N PRO A 714 32.09 -8.21 35.06
CA PRO A 714 33.07 -7.82 34.07
C PRO A 714 33.72 -9.04 33.41
N ALA A 715 33.92 -8.99 32.09
CA ALA A 715 34.67 -10.05 31.40
C ALA A 715 36.14 -9.99 31.82
N GLN A 716 36.72 -11.13 32.19
CA GLN A 716 38.05 -11.17 32.80
C GLN A 716 38.90 -12.28 32.20
N LEU A 717 40.20 -12.01 32.08
CA LEU A 717 41.21 -13.07 32.00
C LEU A 717 41.64 -13.41 33.41
N VAL A 718 41.66 -14.71 33.71
CA VAL A 718 41.91 -15.24 35.05
C VAL A 718 43.03 -16.28 34.98
N PHE A 719 43.87 -16.29 36.00
CA PHE A 719 44.83 -17.35 36.20
C PHE A 719 44.11 -18.68 36.54
N PRO A 720 44.77 -19.85 36.40
CA PRO A 720 44.17 -21.14 36.76
C PRO A 720 43.69 -21.23 38.22
N ASN A 721 44.29 -20.45 39.12
CA ASN A 721 43.86 -20.31 40.52
C ASN A 721 42.61 -19.42 40.72
N GLY A 722 42.02 -18.90 39.63
CA GLY A 722 40.82 -18.08 39.61
C GLY A 722 41.03 -16.57 39.80
N THR A 723 42.25 -16.10 40.08
CA THR A 723 42.51 -14.66 40.26
C THR A 723 42.55 -13.92 38.92
N SER A 724 41.81 -12.81 38.80
CA SER A 724 41.83 -11.97 37.59
C SER A 724 43.15 -11.21 37.44
N TYR A 725 43.70 -11.21 36.22
CA TYR A 725 44.88 -10.41 35.86
C TYR A 725 44.60 -9.38 34.76
N TYR A 726 43.44 -9.46 34.11
CA TYR A 726 42.95 -8.47 33.18
C TYR A 726 41.43 -8.41 33.24
N THR A 727 40.87 -7.20 33.21
CA THR A 727 39.43 -6.97 33.09
C THR A 727 39.18 -6.21 31.80
N PHE A 728 38.33 -6.78 30.95
CA PHE A 728 38.03 -6.24 29.63
C PHE A 728 37.11 -5.02 29.78
N ARG A 729 37.49 -3.90 29.17
CA ARG A 729 36.66 -2.69 29.22
C ARG A 729 35.44 -2.86 28.32
N GLY A 730 34.25 -2.71 28.89
CA GLY A 730 33.00 -2.71 28.13
C GLY A 730 32.40 -4.09 27.87
N LEU A 731 33.18 -5.17 27.89
CA LEU A 731 32.63 -6.53 27.80
C LEU A 731 32.25 -7.07 29.18
N VAL A 732 31.16 -7.82 29.24
CA VAL A 732 30.63 -8.43 30.46
C VAL A 732 30.23 -9.88 30.20
N LEU A 733 30.31 -10.71 31.23
CA LEU A 733 29.76 -12.07 31.28
C LEU A 733 28.37 -12.02 31.93
N GLY A 734 27.33 -12.38 31.16
CA GLY A 734 25.94 -12.43 31.61
C GLY A 734 25.49 -13.83 32.01
N CYS A 735 24.21 -13.96 32.35
CA CYS A 735 23.59 -15.24 32.73
C CYS A 735 23.42 -16.26 31.61
N PHE A 736 23.49 -15.79 30.36
CA PHE A 736 23.47 -16.58 29.14
C PHE A 736 24.45 -15.91 28.17
N LEU A 737 25.02 -16.66 27.23
CA LEU A 737 25.91 -16.10 26.22
C LEU A 737 25.23 -15.01 25.37
N LEU A 738 23.92 -15.14 25.09
CA LEU A 738 23.15 -14.07 24.46
C LEU A 738 23.11 -12.79 25.32
N GLU A 739 22.96 -12.90 26.65
CA GLU A 739 23.02 -11.73 27.55
C GLU A 739 24.45 -11.19 27.67
N THR A 740 25.49 -12.04 27.65
CA THR A 740 26.91 -11.63 27.56
C THR A 740 27.12 -10.71 26.36
N ILE A 741 26.60 -11.07 25.19
CA ILE A 741 26.69 -10.24 23.98
C ILE A 741 25.88 -8.96 24.16
N LEU A 742 24.58 -9.06 24.43
CA LEU A 742 23.67 -7.91 24.46
C LEU A 742 24.04 -6.88 25.54
N ARG A 743 24.52 -7.32 26.70
CA ARG A 743 24.92 -6.43 27.80
C ARG A 743 26.31 -5.84 27.63
N SER A 744 27.13 -6.40 26.75
CA SER A 744 28.44 -5.85 26.43
C SER A 744 28.32 -4.57 25.60
N SER A 745 29.31 -3.70 25.74
CA SER A 745 29.55 -2.51 24.92
C SER A 745 30.84 -2.70 24.13
N LEU A 746 30.94 -2.04 22.98
CA LEU A 746 32.14 -2.11 22.14
C LEU A 746 33.20 -1.07 22.51
N SER A 747 33.13 -0.48 23.71
CA SER A 747 33.96 0.65 24.12
C SER A 747 35.47 0.41 24.03
N CYS A 748 35.96 -0.81 24.28
CA CYS A 748 37.37 -1.15 24.09
C CYS A 748 37.81 -1.09 22.62
N PHE A 749 36.94 -1.48 21.69
CA PHE A 749 37.26 -1.58 20.26
C PHE A 749 37.38 -0.20 19.58
N TYR A 750 36.92 0.87 20.23
CA TYR A 750 37.19 2.26 19.83
C TYR A 750 38.49 2.82 20.44
N SER A 751 39.20 2.05 21.26
CA SER A 751 40.38 2.51 21.99
C SER A 751 41.60 1.66 21.67
N MET A 752 42.53 2.23 20.90
CA MET A 752 43.81 1.60 20.60
C MET A 752 44.61 1.22 21.86
N ALA A 753 44.49 2.00 22.93
CA ALA A 753 45.12 1.69 24.22
C ALA A 753 44.53 0.41 24.82
N CYS A 754 43.20 0.29 24.85
CA CYS A 754 42.52 -0.89 25.39
C CYS A 754 42.86 -2.16 24.58
N ILE A 755 42.85 -2.07 23.25
CA ILE A 755 43.24 -3.19 22.37
C ILE A 755 44.68 -3.65 22.67
N LYS A 756 45.63 -2.72 22.83
CA LYS A 756 47.02 -3.04 23.16
C LYS A 756 47.16 -3.67 24.55
N GLU A 757 46.43 -3.17 25.55
CA GLU A 757 46.41 -3.74 26.90
C GLU A 757 45.87 -5.18 26.89
N PHE A 758 44.78 -5.44 26.16
CA PHE A 758 44.24 -6.78 26.00
C PHE A 758 45.24 -7.73 25.33
N ARG A 759 45.90 -7.30 24.25
CA ARG A 759 46.91 -8.12 23.55
C ARG A 759 48.07 -8.48 24.47
N ALA A 760 48.61 -7.51 25.20
CA ALA A 760 49.67 -7.75 26.19
C ALA A 760 49.23 -8.72 27.30
N ALA A 761 47.96 -8.66 27.71
CA ALA A 761 47.43 -9.60 28.70
C ALA A 761 47.31 -11.04 28.13
N MET A 762 46.99 -11.20 26.84
CA MET A 762 46.99 -12.51 26.18
C MET A 762 48.41 -13.08 26.01
N ASP A 763 49.41 -12.24 25.74
CA ASP A 763 50.82 -12.65 25.60
C ASP A 763 51.42 -13.26 26.89
N LEU A 764 50.93 -12.86 28.08
CA LEU A 764 51.50 -13.28 29.38
C LEU A 764 51.53 -14.80 29.62
N TYR A 765 50.65 -15.57 28.96
CA TYR A 765 50.52 -17.01 29.17
C TYR A 765 50.81 -17.85 27.90
N TYR A 766 50.65 -17.27 26.70
CA TYR A 766 50.87 -17.96 25.42
C TYR A 766 51.89 -17.27 24.49
N PRO A 767 53.13 -17.01 24.96
CA PRO A 767 54.11 -16.21 24.21
C PRO A 767 54.62 -16.88 22.92
N ALA A 768 54.52 -18.21 22.77
CA ALA A 768 55.06 -18.95 21.62
C ALA A 768 54.19 -18.86 20.35
N ASP A 769 52.89 -18.59 20.48
CA ASP A 769 51.96 -18.59 19.34
C ASP A 769 51.76 -17.18 18.75
N LEU A 770 51.95 -16.11 19.53
CA LEU A 770 51.67 -14.74 19.08
C LEU A 770 52.69 -14.18 18.06
N GLU A 771 53.92 -14.71 18.00
CA GLU A 771 54.90 -14.37 16.95
C GLU A 771 54.46 -14.83 15.55
N ILE A 772 53.68 -15.91 15.44
CA ILE A 772 53.16 -16.42 14.17
C ILE A 772 51.92 -15.61 13.73
N TRP A 773 51.01 -15.31 14.66
CA TRP A 773 49.73 -14.62 14.37
C TRP A 773 49.86 -13.10 14.22
N SER A 774 50.89 -12.48 14.81
CA SER A 774 51.16 -11.04 14.66
C SER A 774 51.59 -10.65 13.24
N ASN A 775 52.15 -11.59 12.47
CA ASN A 775 52.53 -11.38 11.07
C ASN A 775 51.35 -11.52 10.10
N GLU A 776 50.29 -12.26 10.45
CA GLU A 776 49.12 -12.51 9.58
C GLU A 776 47.94 -11.55 9.82
N THR A 777 47.74 -11.06 11.05
CA THR A 777 46.54 -10.25 11.39
C THR A 777 46.68 -8.74 11.16
N GLY A 778 47.89 -8.24 10.90
CA GLY A 778 48.15 -6.83 10.58
C GLY A 778 47.92 -5.85 11.75
N ILE A 779 48.28 -4.59 11.52
CA ILE A 779 48.19 -3.45 12.46
C ILE A 779 46.87 -3.49 13.24
N PRO A 780 46.84 -3.27 14.58
CA PRO A 780 45.58 -3.17 15.31
C PRO A 780 44.70 -2.11 14.67
N VAL A 781 43.55 -2.54 14.14
CA VAL A 781 42.51 -1.67 13.63
C VAL A 781 41.52 -1.44 14.77
N MET A 782 41.04 -0.21 14.91
CA MET A 782 40.02 0.16 15.88
C MET A 782 38.76 0.60 15.12
N LEU A 783 37.61 0.50 15.75
CA LEU A 783 36.38 1.11 15.24
C LEU A 783 36.49 2.63 15.27
N ASP A 784 35.89 3.32 14.29
CA ASP A 784 35.87 4.79 14.24
C ASP A 784 34.59 5.33 14.92
N ALA A 785 34.76 6.08 16.00
CA ALA A 785 33.65 6.69 16.73
C ALA A 785 32.93 7.80 15.93
N ARG A 786 33.48 8.26 14.80
CA ARG A 786 32.87 9.29 13.94
C ARG A 786 31.86 8.72 12.94
N GLU A 787 31.98 7.44 12.62
CA GLU A 787 31.16 6.73 11.64
C GLU A 787 29.94 6.06 12.29
N THR A 788 29.78 6.16 13.62
CA THR A 788 28.65 5.60 14.35
C THR A 788 27.75 6.68 14.95
N ARG A 789 26.44 6.49 14.86
CA ARG A 789 25.43 7.33 15.54
C ARG A 789 25.20 6.92 16.99
N PHE A 790 25.72 5.77 17.41
CA PHE A 790 25.59 5.26 18.77
C PHE A 790 26.67 5.84 19.67
N SER A 791 26.40 5.91 20.98
CA SER A 791 27.45 6.22 21.94
C SER A 791 28.45 5.06 21.99
N VAL A 792 29.73 5.38 22.15
CA VAL A 792 30.81 4.38 22.37
C VAL A 792 30.55 3.52 23.62
N THR A 793 29.73 4.01 24.55
CA THR A 793 29.31 3.31 25.77
C THR A 793 27.99 2.55 25.61
N ASP A 794 27.28 2.69 24.48
CA ASP A 794 26.04 1.97 24.25
C ASP A 794 26.31 0.46 24.20
N THR A 795 25.36 -0.31 24.73
CA THR A 795 25.41 -1.76 24.71
C THR A 795 25.02 -2.28 23.33
N ILE A 796 25.43 -3.51 23.03
CA ILE A 796 25.04 -4.22 21.81
C ILE A 796 23.51 -4.43 21.79
N GLU A 797 22.85 -4.53 22.94
CA GLU A 797 21.39 -4.48 23.05
C GLU A 797 20.78 -3.23 22.40
N THR A 798 21.31 -2.05 22.72
CA THR A 798 20.85 -0.78 22.13
C THR A 798 21.05 -0.76 20.62
N MET A 799 22.18 -1.28 20.15
CA MET A 799 22.45 -1.40 18.71
C MET A 799 21.47 -2.38 18.05
N ALA A 800 21.28 -3.57 18.63
CA ALA A 800 20.40 -4.62 18.14
C ALA A 800 18.92 -4.19 18.11
N TYR A 801 18.45 -3.40 19.07
CA TYR A 801 17.09 -2.83 19.06
C TYR A 801 16.83 -1.87 17.90
N SER A 802 17.89 -1.36 17.29
CA SER A 802 17.83 -0.61 16.03
C SER A 802 18.52 -1.34 14.88
N MET A 803 18.63 -2.67 14.99
CA MET A 803 19.13 -3.59 13.96
C MET A 803 20.52 -3.22 13.44
N PHE A 804 21.36 -2.60 14.28
CA PHE A 804 22.69 -2.12 13.94
C PHE A 804 22.69 -1.09 12.78
N ILE A 805 21.57 -0.43 12.51
CA ILE A 805 21.46 0.50 11.37
C ILE A 805 22.04 1.86 11.74
N GLU A 806 23.01 2.34 10.97
CA GLU A 806 23.58 3.68 11.12
C GLU A 806 22.78 4.72 10.34
N SER A 807 22.43 4.43 9.08
CA SER A 807 21.74 5.38 8.22
C SER A 807 20.87 4.71 7.15
N TRP A 808 19.92 5.48 6.65
CA TRP A 808 18.94 5.07 5.64
C TRP A 808 19.02 5.97 4.42
N THR A 809 18.92 5.39 3.22
CA THR A 809 18.64 6.16 2.00
C THR A 809 17.18 5.96 1.60
N THR A 810 16.45 7.07 1.41
CA THR A 810 15.08 7.06 0.90
C THR A 810 14.87 8.10 -0.19
N ASN A 811 14.28 7.69 -1.30
CA ASN A 811 13.90 8.57 -2.40
C ASN A 811 12.59 8.09 -3.05
N VAL A 812 11.73 9.03 -3.40
CA VAL A 812 10.43 8.78 -4.02
C VAL A 812 10.21 9.74 -5.20
N SER A 813 9.57 9.25 -6.26
CA SER A 813 9.25 10.03 -7.45
C SER A 813 7.75 10.17 -7.62
N TYR A 814 7.26 11.39 -7.42
CA TYR A 814 5.88 11.74 -7.71
C TYR A 814 5.57 11.62 -9.22
N GLU A 815 6.56 11.86 -10.09
CA GLU A 815 6.43 11.73 -11.53
C GLU A 815 6.12 10.29 -11.95
N ASN A 816 6.80 9.31 -11.35
CA ASN A 816 6.51 7.90 -11.58
C ASN A 816 5.11 7.52 -11.08
N LEU A 817 4.68 8.07 -9.94
CA LEU A 817 3.32 7.89 -9.45
C LEU A 817 2.31 8.47 -10.45
N PHE A 818 2.51 9.71 -10.89
CA PHE A 818 1.64 10.40 -11.84
C PHE A 818 1.50 9.60 -13.14
N ASN A 819 2.63 9.19 -13.72
CA ASN A 819 2.68 8.43 -14.97
C ASN A 819 2.04 7.04 -14.84
N THR A 820 2.06 6.44 -13.64
CA THR A 820 1.44 5.13 -13.41
C THR A 820 -0.05 5.23 -13.10
N CYS A 821 -0.45 6.24 -12.32
CA CYS A 821 -1.86 6.62 -12.12
C CYS A 821 -2.50 6.97 -13.47
N ALA A 822 -1.75 7.61 -14.38
CA ALA A 822 -2.12 7.96 -15.75
C ALA A 822 -3.57 8.45 -15.85
N PRO A 823 -3.92 9.61 -15.22
CA PRO A 823 -5.29 10.09 -15.24
C PRO A 823 -5.76 10.36 -16.68
N ASN A 824 -6.85 9.70 -17.09
CA ASN A 824 -7.40 9.90 -18.44
C ASN A 824 -8.10 11.25 -18.60
N GLN A 825 -8.61 11.79 -17.51
CA GLN A 825 -9.31 13.07 -17.48
C GLN A 825 -9.20 13.71 -16.10
N CYS A 826 -9.16 15.05 -16.06
CA CYS A 826 -9.35 15.84 -14.85
C CYS A 826 -10.61 16.68 -15.00
N ILE A 827 -11.49 16.62 -14.01
CA ILE A 827 -12.71 17.41 -13.94
C ILE A 827 -12.45 18.55 -12.98
N TYR A 828 -12.64 19.79 -13.44
CA TYR A 828 -12.52 20.96 -12.57
C TYR A 828 -13.72 21.88 -12.67
N THR A 829 -14.07 22.49 -11.55
CA THR A 829 -15.16 23.47 -11.48
C THR A 829 -14.62 24.89 -11.67
N TYR A 830 -15.13 25.59 -12.68
CA TYR A 830 -14.80 26.98 -12.93
C TYR A 830 -16.06 27.85 -13.04
N TYR A 831 -15.99 29.07 -12.48
CA TYR A 831 -17.09 30.04 -12.47
C TYR A 831 -17.01 30.94 -13.70
N TYR A 832 -17.90 30.73 -14.68
CA TYR A 832 -17.96 31.54 -15.91
C TYR A 832 -19.16 32.48 -15.93
N ARG A 833 -18.97 33.66 -16.54
CA ARG A 833 -20.03 34.64 -16.85
C ARG A 833 -20.62 34.33 -18.22
N ILE A 834 -21.95 34.36 -18.35
CA ILE A 834 -22.68 33.99 -19.56
C ILE A 834 -22.04 34.61 -20.84
N ASP A 835 -21.88 33.81 -21.90
CA ASP A 835 -21.42 34.28 -23.22
C ASP A 835 -22.34 35.41 -23.73
N ALA A 836 -21.75 36.46 -24.31
CA ALA A 836 -22.47 37.59 -24.90
C ALA A 836 -23.57 37.15 -25.89
N LEU A 837 -23.35 36.08 -26.66
CA LEU A 837 -24.35 35.56 -27.60
C LEU A 837 -25.50 34.83 -26.88
N GLN A 838 -25.19 34.12 -25.80
CA GLN A 838 -26.19 33.45 -24.97
C GLN A 838 -27.01 34.46 -24.15
N LEU A 839 -26.37 35.54 -23.69
CA LEU A 839 -27.03 36.72 -23.11
C LEU A 839 -27.97 37.38 -24.12
N LEU A 840 -27.53 37.57 -25.37
CA LEU A 840 -28.34 38.17 -26.44
C LEU A 840 -29.57 37.32 -26.78
N THR A 841 -29.40 36.00 -26.92
CA THR A 841 -30.52 35.08 -27.22
C THR A 841 -31.50 34.98 -26.04
N THR A 842 -30.99 34.95 -24.81
CA THR A 842 -31.81 35.02 -23.59
C THR A 842 -32.58 36.34 -23.53
N PHE A 843 -31.91 37.47 -23.78
CA PHE A 843 -32.54 38.78 -23.84
C PHE A 843 -33.66 38.84 -24.89
N LEU A 844 -33.41 38.37 -26.12
CA LEU A 844 -34.42 38.35 -27.18
C LEU A 844 -35.62 37.47 -26.82
N SER A 845 -35.38 36.33 -26.16
CA SER A 845 -36.45 35.43 -25.70
C SER A 845 -37.31 36.07 -24.60
N VAL A 846 -36.68 36.67 -23.58
CA VAL A 846 -37.35 37.36 -22.47
C VAL A 846 -38.08 38.60 -22.97
N PHE A 847 -37.46 39.38 -23.86
CA PHE A 847 -38.06 40.55 -24.49
C PHE A 847 -39.36 40.20 -25.21
N SER A 848 -39.38 39.08 -25.96
CA SER A 848 -40.57 38.58 -26.65
C SER A 848 -41.69 38.22 -25.67
N ALA A 849 -41.38 37.39 -24.67
CA ALA A 849 -42.34 36.91 -23.70
C ALA A 849 -42.91 38.06 -22.86
N LEU A 850 -42.05 38.92 -22.32
CA LEU A 850 -42.43 40.04 -21.47
C LEU A 850 -43.27 41.09 -22.21
N SER A 851 -42.89 41.41 -23.47
CA SER A 851 -43.64 42.38 -24.26
C SER A 851 -45.03 41.87 -24.64
N GLY A 852 -45.21 40.55 -24.76
CA GLY A 852 -46.51 39.93 -25.08
C GLY A 852 -47.38 39.82 -23.85
N GLY A 853 -46.82 39.23 -22.79
CA GLY A 853 -47.51 39.01 -21.51
C GLY A 853 -47.97 40.30 -20.85
N LEU A 854 -47.11 41.32 -20.75
CA LEU A 854 -47.50 42.60 -20.15
C LEU A 854 -48.57 43.34 -20.97
N ARG A 855 -48.59 43.22 -22.29
CA ARG A 855 -49.68 43.81 -23.11
C ARG A 855 -51.03 43.17 -22.82
N PHE A 856 -51.05 41.89 -22.47
CA PHE A 856 -52.26 41.19 -22.09
C PHE A 856 -52.68 41.50 -20.64
N ILE A 857 -51.71 41.51 -19.72
CA ILE A 857 -51.95 41.55 -18.27
C ILE A 857 -52.21 42.98 -17.76
N VAL A 858 -51.52 44.00 -18.30
CA VAL A 858 -51.61 45.39 -17.81
C VAL A 858 -53.03 45.98 -17.83
N PRO A 859 -53.85 45.79 -18.88
CA PRO A 859 -55.24 46.25 -18.88
C PRO A 859 -56.07 45.65 -17.74
N TYR A 860 -55.84 44.38 -17.39
CA TYR A 860 -56.52 43.72 -16.27
C TYR A 860 -56.00 44.21 -14.92
N LEU A 861 -54.68 44.31 -14.75
CA LEU A 861 -54.06 44.82 -13.53
C LEU A 861 -54.52 46.23 -13.19
N VAL A 862 -54.54 47.14 -14.17
CA VAL A 862 -54.97 48.52 -13.92
C VAL A 862 -56.47 48.57 -13.60
N ARG A 863 -57.31 47.73 -14.21
CA ARG A 863 -58.74 47.62 -13.83
C ARG A 863 -58.94 47.10 -12.41
N ILE A 864 -58.14 46.13 -11.99
CA ILE A 864 -58.17 45.59 -10.62
C ILE A 864 -57.74 46.67 -9.63
N VAL A 865 -56.63 47.37 -9.90
CA VAL A 865 -56.13 48.47 -9.06
C VAL A 865 -57.14 49.62 -9.00
N GLU A 866 -57.78 49.99 -10.12
CA GLU A 866 -58.86 50.99 -10.14
C GLU A 866 -60.07 50.55 -9.30
N SER A 867 -60.40 49.25 -9.33
CA SER A 867 -61.51 48.69 -8.53
C SER A 867 -61.19 48.68 -7.04
N VAL A 868 -59.95 48.35 -6.68
CA VAL A 868 -59.46 48.40 -5.29
C VAL A 868 -59.41 49.84 -4.77
N ILE A 869 -58.87 50.79 -5.54
CA ILE A 869 -58.82 52.22 -5.15
C ILE A 869 -60.23 52.81 -4.98
N LYS A 870 -61.21 52.37 -5.78
CA LYS A 870 -62.63 52.75 -5.60
C LYS A 870 -63.25 52.15 -4.33
N CYS A 871 -62.84 50.94 -3.94
CA CYS A 871 -63.27 50.30 -2.69
C CYS A 871 -62.73 51.03 -1.44
N PHE A 872 -61.56 51.68 -1.53
CA PHE A 872 -60.95 52.43 -0.43
C PHE A 872 -61.31 53.93 -0.39
N ARG A 873 -62.06 54.47 -1.36
CA ARG A 873 -62.63 55.82 -1.26
C ARG A 873 -63.90 55.79 -0.41
N ILE A 874 -63.71 55.85 0.90
CA ILE A 874 -64.75 56.21 1.87
C ILE A 874 -65.14 57.68 1.63
N ILE A 875 -66.42 57.90 1.36
CA ILE A 875 -67.04 59.23 1.25
C ILE A 875 -67.08 59.83 2.67
N PRO A 876 -66.61 61.07 2.92
CA PRO A 876 -66.94 61.74 4.17
C PRO A 876 -68.39 62.23 4.07
N THR A 877 -69.26 61.71 4.93
CA THR A 877 -70.59 62.29 5.18
C THR A 877 -70.46 63.43 6.19
N GLN A 878 -70.81 64.63 5.71
CA GLN A 878 -71.01 65.92 6.41
C GLN A 878 -69.86 66.51 7.22
#